data_AF-A0A255RA13-F1
#
_entry.id   AF-A0A255RA13-F1
#
_cell.length_a   1.000
_cell.length_b   1.000
_cell.length_c   1.000
_cell.angle_alpha   90.00
_cell.angle_beta   90.00
_cell.angle_gamma   90.00
#
_symmetry.space_group_name_H-M   'P 1'
#
loop_
_entity.id
_entity.type
_entity.pdbx_description
1 polymer ?
#
loop_
_entity_poly.entity_id
_entity_poly.type
_entity_poly.pdbx_seq_one_letter_code
_entity_poly.pdbx_strand_id
1 'polypeptide(L)'
;MFCHQSNHRNVRTAFVALGAIVFSVVSASNSANAVEVLASAIAAPSVEGVGPAPHRYGVAIVEIPLAVPLVGQDPRPLSVTSQSGRLHYPVTEDIDVPIVPTSERPVPQPGNGRLLGRIGKLIRELTDDDMPKTQIVSRRATFLFTGDAPLTIEIADDSGPIGTYELVPKADAAMHATALKQWWDAYIERAKSFIDKGDYPPWVETYLVAMLSGRTGNGLPDWFIAPVEKSDPLLETLKYLTGAEEVTKAIFRRTAAGLTDGNEPRPSESPDATVPLPEPPRWQKAALPPVDESVVTEGIADRVPPECFYIRFGSFNNYLWFLDLAEEYGGDIGRMITLRGTVNKSTERFQNQIATKINQLSRMLGASVVEDQAVIGRDLFTNDGASMGVILKASNAFLLRSSLNNDRSSRASGDDKITLKQVDVDGHKVSLLSKTDNSIRSFLAEDNGYFLITNSKTLVKRFFEVGKSRESLAATESFRLSRSLVPVDREDTIFAYFSPEMLQGLVSPEYMIELRRRSAAESDVSLVHLARLAAAAEANSVGGAPLGVEELIEQGFLPLSFGKRPDGSGIVAIGDRVIDTMRGARGSFLPIADVEIDNVTLQEAEWYQTIANEYSERFPQMDPIIVALRREDVPGSPSLERITVHAEIAPLTPEKYGKWAKQLGPPTKVAIRSAPDDIVTLQAHVASEQLGPPTHLFVGIKDNFPPEPEDFDGLLNIYRSLKSLPGYLGAWPQPGALDRLPLGLGRGRPVGPGMSRLLGGLYRYTGGGFSVLSFQDEVLTSTLPFLEASDVSEAATVRGRIGSLLGSQLEDWVNNQLYQRAARSSVAGAEFLTLMTRQLDVPPEEAFQRVRQVLDADLQCSLGGQYQYNPQTHRWESTAWNGPEPAEEPPIDYVSPLLHWFRGGQFTMTQYADRLVVDGRMTVARKTARPE
;
A
#
# COMPACT_ATOMS: atom_id res chain seq x y z
N MET A 1 -21.64 -63.15 -58.78
CA MET A 1 -21.47 -62.32 -59.99
C MET A 1 -21.60 -60.87 -59.56
N PHE A 2 -20.46 -60.15 -59.52
CA PHE A 2 -20.23 -58.68 -59.41
C PHE A 2 -20.98 -57.86 -58.34
N CYS A 3 -20.35 -57.52 -57.20
CA CYS A 3 -19.44 -56.37 -56.89
C CYS A 3 -20.19 -55.20 -56.19
N HIS A 4 -20.10 -55.10 -54.86
CA HIS A 4 -19.33 -54.11 -54.05
C HIS A 4 -20.01 -52.73 -53.94
N GLN A 5 -20.29 -52.10 -52.78
CA GLN A 5 -19.66 -52.09 -51.46
C GLN A 5 -20.71 -51.93 -50.33
N SER A 6 -20.36 -52.41 -49.13
CA SER A 6 -21.08 -52.12 -47.88
C SER A 6 -20.08 -51.85 -46.75
N ASN A 7 -20.47 -50.93 -45.88
CA ASN A 7 -19.81 -50.42 -44.67
C ASN A 7 -19.10 -51.47 -43.80
N HIS A 8 -18.02 -51.07 -43.11
CA HIS A 8 -17.97 -51.06 -41.64
C HIS A 8 -16.73 -50.32 -41.09
N ARG A 9 -16.97 -49.59 -39.99
CA ARG A 9 -16.04 -48.87 -39.11
C ARG A 9 -14.84 -49.72 -38.67
N ASN A 10 -13.66 -49.10 -38.60
CA ASN A 10 -12.68 -49.41 -37.56
C ASN A 10 -11.84 -48.18 -37.18
N VAL A 11 -11.70 -48.07 -35.86
CA VAL A 11 -10.85 -47.23 -35.01
C VAL A 11 -9.52 -46.80 -35.67
N ARG A 12 -9.23 -45.49 -35.67
CA ARG A 12 -7.86 -44.96 -35.75
C ARG A 12 -7.65 -43.86 -34.72
N THR A 13 -6.81 -44.24 -33.77
CA THR A 13 -6.10 -43.48 -32.75
C THR A 13 -5.42 -42.24 -33.35
N ALA A 14 -5.68 -41.07 -32.78
CA ALA A 14 -4.90 -39.87 -33.04
C ALA A 14 -3.62 -39.93 -32.18
N PHE A 15 -2.47 -40.03 -32.84
CA PHE A 15 -1.16 -39.86 -32.23
C PHE A 15 -0.97 -38.37 -31.88
N VAL A 16 -0.91 -38.06 -30.60
CA VAL A 16 -0.28 -36.81 -30.11
C VAL A 16 1.19 -37.15 -29.90
N ALA A 17 2.06 -36.44 -30.61
CA ALA A 17 3.51 -36.57 -30.51
C ALA A 17 3.99 -35.97 -29.18
N LEU A 18 4.38 -36.82 -28.24
CA LEU A 18 5.25 -36.43 -27.13
C LEU A 18 6.68 -36.34 -27.68
N GLY A 19 7.30 -35.15 -27.59
CA GLY A 19 8.75 -35.01 -27.75
C GLY A 19 9.44 -35.73 -26.61
N ALA A 20 10.21 -36.78 -26.93
CA ALA A 20 11.01 -37.50 -25.96
C ALA A 20 12.27 -36.70 -25.62
N ILE A 21 12.26 -36.02 -24.48
CA ILE A 21 13.46 -35.58 -23.78
C ILE A 21 14.16 -36.85 -23.24
N VAL A 22 15.41 -37.09 -23.67
CA VAL A 22 16.19 -38.25 -23.22
C VAL A 22 16.71 -37.99 -21.81
N PHE A 23 16.00 -38.46 -20.79
CA PHE A 23 16.47 -38.46 -19.41
C PHE A 23 17.62 -39.45 -19.21
N SER A 24 18.59 -39.10 -18.37
CA SER A 24 19.70 -39.98 -18.00
C SER A 24 19.37 -40.61 -16.65
N VAL A 25 19.43 -41.94 -16.56
CA VAL A 25 19.15 -42.69 -15.32
C VAL A 25 20.32 -42.50 -14.35
N VAL A 26 20.06 -41.95 -13.17
CA VAL A 26 21.04 -41.87 -12.07
C VAL A 26 20.51 -42.67 -10.89
N SER A 27 21.22 -43.72 -10.49
CA SER A 27 20.79 -44.63 -9.43
C SER A 27 21.14 -44.08 -8.03
N ALA A 28 20.10 -43.80 -7.22
CA ALA A 28 20.25 -43.58 -5.78
C ALA A 28 20.39 -44.91 -5.02
N SER A 29 21.15 -44.92 -3.91
CA SER A 29 21.34 -46.13 -3.09
C SER A 29 20.25 -46.29 -2.03
N ASN A 30 19.40 -47.30 -2.26
CA ASN A 30 18.43 -48.00 -1.41
C ASN A 30 17.89 -47.37 -0.10
N SER A 31 16.59 -47.08 -0.11
CA SER A 31 15.62 -47.78 0.74
C SER A 31 14.24 -47.84 0.06
N ALA A 32 13.42 -48.82 0.45
CA ALA A 32 12.32 -49.39 -0.33
C ALA A 32 11.09 -48.47 -0.48
N ASN A 33 11.06 -47.72 -1.58
CA ASN A 33 9.91 -47.33 -2.42
C ASN A 33 10.47 -46.38 -3.50
N ALA A 34 11.32 -46.90 -4.38
CA ALA A 34 12.06 -46.07 -5.33
C ALA A 34 11.16 -45.66 -6.49
N VAL A 35 10.60 -44.46 -6.41
CA VAL A 35 10.13 -43.75 -7.58
C VAL A 35 11.34 -43.14 -8.27
N GLU A 36 11.56 -43.50 -9.54
CA GLU A 36 12.77 -43.09 -10.27
C GLU A 36 12.73 -41.57 -10.53
N VAL A 37 13.69 -40.85 -9.96
CA VAL A 37 13.81 -39.39 -10.11
C VAL A 37 14.42 -39.08 -11.48
N LEU A 38 13.74 -38.24 -12.25
CA LEU A 38 14.15 -37.84 -13.58
C LEU A 38 14.97 -36.55 -13.51
N ALA A 39 16.29 -36.65 -13.69
CA ALA A 39 17.19 -35.52 -13.60
C ALA A 39 17.90 -35.27 -14.94
N SER A 40 17.94 -34.02 -15.39
CA SER A 40 18.63 -33.63 -16.63
C SER A 40 19.22 -32.23 -16.52
N ALA A 41 20.36 -32.02 -17.18
CA ALA A 41 20.99 -30.70 -17.34
C ALA A 41 21.35 -30.49 -18.81
N ILE A 42 20.89 -29.39 -19.38
CA ILE A 42 21.06 -29.06 -20.78
C ILE A 42 21.91 -27.79 -20.86
N ALA A 43 23.12 -27.92 -21.40
CA ALA A 43 24.04 -26.80 -21.55
C ALA A 43 23.54 -25.80 -22.61
N ALA A 44 23.87 -24.53 -22.41
CA ALA A 44 23.56 -23.50 -23.40
C ALA A 44 24.30 -23.76 -24.72
N PRO A 45 23.69 -23.52 -25.89
CA PRO A 45 24.33 -23.77 -27.18
C PRO A 45 25.58 -22.89 -27.37
N SER A 46 26.64 -23.49 -27.92
CA SER A 46 27.85 -22.79 -28.34
C SER A 46 27.64 -22.13 -29.71
N VAL A 47 27.65 -20.80 -29.78
CA VAL A 47 27.64 -20.07 -31.06
C VAL A 47 29.08 -19.87 -31.55
N GLU A 48 29.42 -20.36 -32.74
CA GLU A 48 30.72 -20.13 -33.39
C GLU A 48 30.88 -18.66 -33.81
N GLY A 49 32.07 -18.09 -33.59
CA GLY A 49 32.44 -16.75 -34.09
C GLY A 49 31.97 -15.56 -33.25
N VAL A 50 31.13 -15.78 -32.24
CA VAL A 50 30.85 -14.81 -31.17
C VAL A 50 31.65 -15.27 -29.96
N GLY A 51 32.47 -14.39 -29.36
CA GLY A 51 33.11 -14.67 -28.07
C GLY A 51 32.09 -15.10 -27.01
N PRO A 52 32.49 -15.54 -25.80
CA PRO A 52 31.52 -15.92 -24.77
C PRO A 52 30.50 -14.79 -24.59
N ALA A 53 29.26 -15.01 -25.03
CA ALA A 53 28.18 -14.09 -24.75
C ALA A 53 27.99 -14.15 -23.22
N PRO A 54 27.96 -13.01 -22.51
CA PRO A 54 28.12 -12.99 -21.05
C PRO A 54 26.98 -13.66 -20.26
N HIS A 55 25.92 -14.19 -20.89
CA HIS A 55 24.67 -14.61 -20.22
C HIS A 55 24.14 -15.99 -20.69
N ARG A 56 25.01 -16.97 -20.88
CA ARG A 56 24.59 -18.31 -21.33
C ARG A 56 24.20 -19.20 -20.15
N TYR A 57 22.90 -19.27 -19.86
CA TYR A 57 22.35 -20.22 -18.89
C TYR A 57 22.03 -21.56 -19.54
N GLY A 58 22.60 -22.63 -19.00
CA GLY A 58 22.02 -23.97 -19.13
C GLY A 58 20.76 -24.09 -18.28
N VAL A 59 19.94 -25.10 -18.57
CA VAL A 59 18.70 -25.37 -17.83
C VAL A 59 18.75 -26.78 -17.26
N ALA A 60 18.48 -26.90 -15.96
CA ALA A 60 18.40 -28.17 -15.27
C ALA A 60 16.97 -28.42 -14.79
N ILE A 61 16.50 -29.66 -14.94
CA ILE A 61 15.18 -30.12 -14.54
C ILE A 61 15.36 -31.36 -13.69
N VAL A 62 14.76 -31.37 -12.51
CA VAL A 62 14.62 -32.54 -11.65
C VAL A 62 13.15 -32.76 -11.35
N GLU A 63 12.61 -33.88 -11.79
CA GLU A 63 11.23 -34.28 -11.54
C GLU A 63 11.21 -35.50 -10.61
N ILE A 64 10.46 -35.36 -9.52
CA ILE A 64 10.30 -36.32 -8.44
C ILE A 64 8.86 -36.82 -8.51
N PRO A 65 8.59 -37.97 -9.14
CA PRO A 65 7.26 -38.53 -9.15
C PRO A 65 6.87 -39.01 -7.75
N LEU A 66 5.59 -38.87 -7.40
CA LEU A 66 5.07 -39.24 -6.10
C LEU A 66 4.57 -40.68 -6.13
N ALA A 67 5.01 -41.49 -5.16
CA ALA A 67 4.57 -42.89 -5.04
C ALA A 67 3.05 -43.00 -4.79
N VAL A 68 2.51 -42.00 -4.09
CA VAL A 68 1.08 -41.83 -3.81
C VAL A 68 0.71 -40.41 -4.22
N PRO A 69 -0.18 -40.23 -5.23
CA PRO A 69 -0.64 -38.91 -5.61
C PRO A 69 -1.31 -38.20 -4.43
N LEU A 70 -1.06 -36.91 -4.28
CA LEU A 70 -1.67 -36.10 -3.23
C LEU A 70 -2.99 -35.51 -3.74
N VAL A 71 -4.06 -35.68 -2.98
CA VAL A 71 -5.41 -35.19 -3.34
C VAL A 71 -5.89 -34.24 -2.27
N GLY A 72 -6.12 -32.98 -2.63
CA GLY A 72 -6.58 -31.94 -1.68
C GLY A 72 -5.60 -31.65 -0.54
N GLN A 73 -4.30 -31.93 -0.73
CA GLN A 73 -3.23 -31.57 0.19
C GLN A 73 -2.25 -30.65 -0.53
N ASP A 74 -1.87 -29.54 0.11
CA ASP A 74 -0.78 -28.69 -0.37
C ASP A 74 0.56 -29.32 0.04
N PRO A 75 1.41 -29.72 -0.92
CA PRO A 75 2.69 -30.34 -0.60
C PRO A 75 3.68 -29.29 -0.07
N ARG A 76 4.53 -29.72 0.87
CA ARG A 76 5.56 -28.87 1.49
C ARG A 76 6.52 -28.32 0.43
N PRO A 77 6.88 -27.03 0.42
CA PRO A 77 7.73 -26.46 -0.62
C PRO A 77 9.06 -27.21 -0.81
N LEU A 78 9.46 -27.46 -2.06
CA LEU A 78 10.78 -27.99 -2.37
C LEU A 78 11.84 -26.87 -2.25
N SER A 79 13.05 -27.28 -1.92
CA SER A 79 14.26 -26.47 -2.00
C SER A 79 15.30 -27.20 -2.84
N VAL A 80 16.08 -26.44 -3.61
CA VAL A 80 17.22 -26.96 -4.36
C VAL A 80 18.43 -26.13 -3.97
N THR A 81 19.48 -26.80 -3.52
CA THR A 81 20.75 -26.16 -3.13
C THR A 81 21.92 -26.81 -3.88
N SER A 82 23.03 -26.07 -4.00
CA SER A 82 24.25 -26.56 -4.63
C SER A 82 25.47 -25.93 -3.96
N GLN A 83 26.53 -26.72 -3.74
CA GLN A 83 27.81 -26.19 -3.28
C GLN A 83 28.65 -25.59 -4.42
N SER A 84 28.22 -25.72 -5.68
CA SER A 84 28.99 -25.24 -6.83
C SER A 84 28.88 -23.73 -7.06
N GLY A 85 27.90 -23.07 -6.43
CA GLY A 85 27.56 -21.66 -6.70
C GLY A 85 27.13 -21.38 -8.14
N ARG A 86 26.81 -22.42 -8.92
CA ARG A 86 26.41 -22.31 -10.34
C ARG A 86 24.91 -22.47 -10.55
N LEU A 87 24.13 -22.54 -9.47
CA LEU A 87 22.67 -22.70 -9.51
C LEU A 87 22.03 -21.33 -9.35
N HIS A 88 21.14 -20.96 -10.27
CA HIS A 88 20.48 -19.66 -10.28
C HIS A 88 18.98 -19.79 -10.58
N TYR A 89 18.19 -18.91 -9.97
CA TYR A 89 16.76 -18.73 -10.24
C TYR A 89 15.92 -20.03 -10.22
N PRO A 90 15.96 -20.80 -9.12
CA PRO A 90 15.18 -22.03 -9.01
C PRO A 90 13.68 -21.74 -8.92
N VAL A 91 12.89 -22.55 -9.61
CA VAL A 91 11.43 -22.61 -9.53
C VAL A 91 10.99 -24.04 -9.25
N THR A 92 9.95 -24.19 -8.43
CA THR A 92 9.38 -25.48 -8.05
C THR A 92 7.91 -25.51 -8.40
N GLU A 93 7.46 -26.59 -9.01
CA GLU A 93 6.10 -26.79 -9.50
C GLU A 93 5.58 -28.15 -9.02
N ASP A 94 4.28 -28.23 -8.77
CA ASP A 94 3.58 -29.48 -8.53
C ASP A 94 2.79 -29.83 -9.79
N ILE A 95 2.91 -31.08 -10.27
CA ILE A 95 2.31 -31.53 -11.51
C ILE A 95 0.97 -32.18 -11.22
N ASP A 96 -0.09 -31.45 -11.54
CA ASP A 96 -1.47 -31.88 -11.37
C ASP A 96 -1.99 -32.69 -12.55
N VAL A 97 -2.69 -33.79 -12.25
CA VAL A 97 -3.46 -34.57 -13.21
C VAL A 97 -4.92 -34.61 -12.78
N PRO A 98 -5.88 -34.37 -13.69
CA PRO A 98 -7.30 -34.48 -13.36
C PRO A 98 -7.64 -35.93 -12.98
N ILE A 99 -8.25 -36.11 -11.82
CA ILE A 99 -8.88 -37.37 -11.42
C ILE A 99 -10.11 -37.54 -12.30
N VAL A 100 -10.07 -38.53 -13.19
CA VAL A 100 -11.26 -38.96 -13.94
C VAL A 100 -12.13 -39.77 -12.96
N PRO A 101 -13.31 -39.27 -12.54
CA PRO A 101 -14.18 -40.06 -11.66
C PRO A 101 -14.56 -41.36 -12.36
N THR A 102 -14.49 -42.47 -11.63
CA THR A 102 -14.91 -43.76 -12.14
C THR A 102 -16.41 -43.67 -12.42
N SER A 103 -16.83 -43.87 -13.67
CA SER A 103 -18.23 -43.75 -14.04
C SER A 103 -19.08 -44.79 -13.31
N GLU A 104 -19.76 -44.41 -12.23
CA GLU A 104 -20.92 -45.16 -11.76
C GLU A 104 -22.02 -44.98 -12.81
N ARG A 105 -22.36 -46.07 -13.50
CA ARG A 105 -23.45 -46.07 -14.48
C ARG A 105 -24.74 -45.63 -13.78
N PRO A 106 -25.38 -44.52 -14.18
CA PRO A 106 -26.64 -44.14 -13.58
C PRO A 106 -27.72 -45.11 -14.04
N VAL A 107 -28.39 -45.74 -13.08
CA VAL A 107 -29.63 -46.48 -13.31
C VAL A 107 -30.66 -45.49 -13.87
N PRO A 108 -31.31 -45.76 -15.02
CA PRO A 108 -32.35 -44.88 -15.51
C PRO A 108 -33.62 -45.14 -14.71
N GLN A 109 -34.24 -44.09 -14.16
CA GLN A 109 -35.68 -44.11 -13.95
C GLN A 109 -36.38 -42.88 -14.54
N PRO A 110 -37.60 -43.08 -15.07
CA PRO A 110 -38.30 -42.11 -15.89
C PRO A 110 -39.27 -41.26 -15.06
N GLY A 111 -39.40 -39.98 -15.34
CA GLY A 111 -40.40 -39.16 -14.66
C GLY A 111 -40.43 -37.70 -15.10
N ASN A 112 -41.48 -37.35 -15.85
CA ASN A 112 -41.72 -36.06 -16.49
C ASN A 112 -41.83 -34.86 -15.51
N GLY A 113 -41.10 -33.78 -15.79
CA GLY A 113 -41.31 -32.47 -15.13
C GLY A 113 -40.38 -31.37 -15.67
N ARG A 114 -40.80 -30.67 -16.73
CA ARG A 114 -39.99 -29.68 -17.50
C ARG A 114 -39.61 -28.37 -16.78
N LEU A 115 -39.76 -28.28 -15.46
CA LEU A 115 -39.37 -27.10 -14.66
C LEU A 115 -38.36 -27.40 -13.54
N LEU A 116 -38.20 -28.67 -13.13
CA LEU A 116 -37.19 -29.06 -12.14
C LEU A 116 -35.84 -29.45 -12.76
N GLY A 117 -35.79 -29.69 -14.07
CA GLY A 117 -34.55 -30.00 -14.79
C GLY A 117 -33.59 -28.81 -14.97
N ARG A 118 -34.07 -27.56 -14.83
CA ARG A 118 -33.20 -26.36 -14.89
C ARG A 118 -32.66 -25.96 -13.51
N ILE A 119 -33.43 -26.19 -12.45
CA ILE A 119 -32.98 -25.97 -11.07
C ILE A 119 -32.10 -27.13 -10.58
N GLY A 120 -32.36 -28.37 -11.02
CA GLY A 120 -31.48 -29.51 -10.75
C GLY A 120 -30.14 -29.44 -11.49
N LYS A 121 -30.07 -28.74 -12.64
CA LYS A 121 -28.80 -28.47 -13.34
C LYS A 121 -28.01 -27.36 -12.64
N LEU A 122 -28.70 -26.31 -12.16
CA LEU A 122 -28.11 -25.25 -11.36
C LEU A 122 -27.63 -25.75 -9.99
N ILE A 123 -28.40 -26.60 -9.30
CA ILE A 123 -27.99 -27.19 -8.00
C ILE A 123 -26.80 -28.12 -8.19
N ARG A 124 -26.72 -28.85 -9.31
CA ARG A 124 -25.58 -29.74 -9.63
C ARG A 124 -24.36 -28.97 -10.18
N GLU A 125 -24.53 -27.76 -10.71
CA GLU A 125 -23.46 -26.80 -11.04
C GLU A 125 -23.05 -25.92 -9.84
N LEU A 126 -23.78 -25.96 -8.70
CA LEU A 126 -23.58 -25.08 -7.53
C LEU A 126 -23.28 -25.83 -6.21
N THR A 127 -23.31 -27.16 -6.22
CA THR A 127 -22.63 -28.01 -5.22
C THR A 127 -21.32 -28.47 -5.85
N ASP A 128 -20.23 -27.81 -5.51
CA ASP A 128 -18.86 -28.03 -5.98
C ASP A 128 -18.28 -29.37 -5.47
N ASP A 129 -18.94 -30.49 -5.76
CA ASP A 129 -18.35 -31.83 -5.65
C ASP A 129 -17.69 -32.29 -6.97
N ASP A 130 -17.88 -31.52 -8.04
CA ASP A 130 -17.48 -31.83 -9.43
C ASP A 130 -16.43 -30.86 -10.00
N MET A 131 -15.71 -30.10 -9.15
CA MET A 131 -14.40 -29.61 -9.58
C MET A 131 -13.57 -30.84 -10.02
N PRO A 132 -12.84 -30.80 -11.15
CA PRO A 132 -11.93 -31.88 -11.49
C PRO A 132 -10.96 -31.99 -10.32
N LYS A 133 -11.17 -32.97 -9.44
CA LYS A 133 -10.26 -33.21 -8.32
C LYS A 133 -8.92 -33.46 -8.97
N THR A 134 -7.98 -32.56 -8.82
CA THR A 134 -6.62 -32.80 -9.29
C THR A 134 -5.92 -33.66 -8.26
N GLN A 135 -5.00 -34.48 -8.75
CA GLN A 135 -4.04 -35.15 -7.91
C GLN A 135 -2.65 -34.74 -8.35
N ILE A 136 -1.80 -34.40 -7.39
CA ILE A 136 -0.40 -34.10 -7.66
C ILE A 136 0.31 -35.43 -7.85
N VAL A 137 0.85 -35.67 -9.04
CA VAL A 137 1.50 -36.94 -9.41
C VAL A 137 3.03 -36.84 -9.40
N SER A 138 3.59 -35.66 -9.58
CA SER A 138 5.02 -35.41 -9.50
C SER A 138 5.29 -33.99 -9.04
N ARG A 139 6.51 -33.76 -8.54
CA ARG A 139 7.00 -32.45 -8.12
C ARG A 139 8.26 -32.15 -8.91
N ARG A 140 8.34 -30.97 -9.51
CA ARG A 140 9.43 -30.59 -10.40
C ARG A 140 10.17 -29.40 -9.83
N ALA A 141 11.50 -29.47 -9.86
CA ALA A 141 12.36 -28.33 -9.64
C ALA A 141 13.15 -28.03 -10.91
N THR A 142 13.05 -26.79 -11.38
CA THR A 142 13.73 -26.32 -12.59
C THR A 142 14.58 -25.11 -12.24
N PHE A 143 15.81 -25.02 -12.74
CA PHE A 143 16.71 -23.91 -12.42
C PHE A 143 17.69 -23.64 -13.57
N LEU A 144 18.24 -22.43 -13.57
CA LEU A 144 19.30 -22.03 -14.49
C LEU A 144 20.67 -22.37 -13.91
N PHE A 145 21.64 -22.68 -14.77
CA PHE A 145 23.02 -22.86 -14.34
C PHE A 145 24.03 -22.29 -15.34
N THR A 146 25.24 -21.99 -14.87
CA THR A 146 26.35 -21.51 -15.72
C THR A 146 27.41 -22.60 -15.89
N GLY A 147 28.16 -22.58 -17.00
CA GLY A 147 29.29 -23.51 -17.28
C GLY A 147 28.89 -24.95 -17.64
N ASP A 148 29.88 -25.76 -18.05
CA ASP A 148 29.63 -27.10 -18.64
C ASP A 148 30.07 -28.29 -17.77
N ALA A 149 30.75 -28.03 -16.64
CA ALA A 149 31.18 -29.10 -15.74
C ALA A 149 29.98 -29.71 -14.99
N PRO A 150 30.04 -31.00 -14.59
CA PRO A 150 29.03 -31.62 -13.73
C PRO A 150 28.74 -30.79 -12.47
N LEU A 151 27.51 -30.83 -12.01
CA LEU A 151 27.07 -30.11 -10.81
C LEU A 151 26.29 -31.06 -9.89
N THR A 152 26.57 -30.98 -8.59
CA THR A 152 25.88 -31.76 -7.57
C THR A 152 24.88 -30.87 -6.88
N ILE A 153 23.62 -31.30 -6.86
CA ILE A 153 22.52 -30.60 -6.18
C ILE A 153 21.93 -31.46 -5.08
N GLU A 154 21.40 -30.79 -4.07
CA GLU A 154 20.59 -31.39 -3.02
C GLU A 154 19.17 -30.87 -3.16
N ILE A 155 18.20 -31.79 -3.11
CA ILE A 155 16.79 -31.44 -3.00
C ILE A 155 16.30 -31.82 -1.62
N ALA A 156 15.63 -30.88 -0.96
CA ALA A 156 15.07 -31.05 0.37
C ALA A 156 13.68 -30.43 0.48
N ASP A 157 12.88 -30.89 1.44
CA ASP A 157 11.68 -30.21 1.92
C ASP A 157 11.77 -29.99 3.44
N ASP A 158 10.70 -29.49 4.07
CA ASP A 158 10.70 -29.21 5.52
C ASP A 158 10.82 -30.47 6.40
N SER A 159 10.76 -31.69 5.84
CA SER A 159 11.04 -32.94 6.55
C SER A 159 12.53 -33.35 6.51
N GLY A 160 13.32 -32.70 5.66
CA GLY A 160 14.75 -32.97 5.49
C GLY A 160 15.15 -33.23 4.03
N PRO A 161 16.37 -33.72 3.80
CA PRO A 161 16.88 -33.98 2.45
C PRO A 161 16.11 -35.13 1.80
N ILE A 162 15.61 -34.89 0.59
CA ILE A 162 14.99 -35.90 -0.28
C ILE A 162 16.08 -36.70 -0.99
N GLY A 163 17.13 -36.03 -1.48
CA GLY A 163 18.27 -36.69 -2.11
C GLY A 163 19.28 -35.75 -2.73
N THR A 164 20.45 -36.30 -3.06
CA THR A 164 21.53 -35.62 -3.77
C THR A 164 21.66 -36.20 -5.18
N TYR A 165 21.74 -35.33 -6.19
CA TYR A 165 21.78 -35.71 -7.60
C TYR A 165 22.96 -35.06 -8.30
N GLU A 166 23.71 -35.86 -9.06
CA GLU A 166 24.75 -35.37 -9.97
C GLU A 166 24.14 -35.12 -11.35
N LEU A 167 24.21 -33.88 -11.83
CA LEU A 167 23.76 -33.50 -13.16
C LEU A 167 24.96 -33.29 -14.08
N VAL A 168 24.94 -33.96 -15.22
CA VAL A 168 25.97 -33.83 -16.27
C VAL A 168 25.39 -33.02 -17.43
N PRO A 169 25.83 -31.76 -17.65
CA PRO A 169 25.34 -30.92 -18.74
C PRO A 169 25.55 -31.56 -20.12
N LYS A 170 24.51 -31.58 -20.94
CA LYS A 170 24.53 -32.04 -22.34
C LYS A 170 24.17 -30.92 -23.30
N ALA A 171 24.93 -30.78 -24.38
CA ALA A 171 24.63 -29.80 -25.41
C ALA A 171 23.55 -30.32 -26.38
N ASP A 172 22.38 -29.70 -26.36
CA ASP A 172 21.30 -29.92 -27.33
C ASP A 172 20.49 -28.63 -27.46
N ALA A 173 20.57 -27.96 -28.61
CA ALA A 173 19.96 -26.66 -28.82
C ALA A 173 18.41 -26.70 -28.83
N ALA A 174 17.81 -27.78 -29.34
CA ALA A 174 16.36 -27.91 -29.42
C ALA A 174 15.75 -28.23 -28.04
N MET A 175 16.41 -29.12 -27.29
CA MET A 175 16.05 -29.41 -25.91
C MET A 175 16.28 -28.20 -25.01
N HIS A 176 17.38 -27.45 -25.22
CA HIS A 176 17.67 -26.22 -24.46
C HIS A 176 16.57 -25.19 -24.64
N ALA A 177 16.17 -24.89 -25.88
CA ALA A 177 15.10 -23.93 -26.16
C ALA A 177 13.77 -24.34 -25.52
N THR A 178 13.44 -25.64 -25.54
CA THR A 178 12.22 -26.18 -24.92
C THR A 178 12.28 -26.05 -23.39
N ALA A 179 13.39 -26.48 -22.78
CA ALA A 179 13.58 -26.41 -21.34
C ALA A 179 13.63 -24.97 -20.82
N LEU A 180 14.26 -24.05 -21.55
CA LEU A 180 14.32 -22.63 -21.20
C LEU A 180 12.94 -21.99 -21.24
N LYS A 181 12.13 -22.30 -22.25
CA LYS A 181 10.75 -21.83 -22.31
C LYS A 181 9.91 -22.38 -21.16
N GLN A 182 10.03 -23.68 -20.87
CA GLN A 182 9.32 -24.30 -19.76
C GLN A 182 9.69 -23.69 -18.41
N TRP A 183 10.98 -23.48 -18.16
CA TRP A 183 11.46 -22.76 -16.97
C TRP A 183 10.87 -21.35 -16.92
N TRP A 184 10.87 -20.62 -18.04
CA TRP A 184 10.36 -19.25 -18.09
C TRP A 184 8.87 -19.17 -17.76
N ASP A 185 8.05 -20.03 -18.38
CA ASP A 185 6.61 -20.11 -18.15
C ASP A 185 6.30 -20.40 -16.66
N ALA A 186 7.00 -21.37 -16.06
CA ALA A 186 6.91 -21.67 -14.63
C ALA A 186 7.34 -20.50 -13.74
N TYR A 187 8.44 -19.84 -14.11
CA TYR A 187 9.00 -18.73 -13.34
C TYR A 187 8.07 -17.52 -13.30
N ILE A 188 7.48 -17.13 -14.44
CA ILE A 188 6.56 -15.99 -14.50
C ILE A 188 5.23 -16.27 -13.79
N GLU A 189 4.77 -17.52 -13.79
CA GLU A 189 3.57 -17.94 -13.05
C GLU A 189 3.81 -17.86 -11.54
N ARG A 190 4.96 -18.38 -11.08
CA ARG A 190 5.35 -18.30 -9.67
C ARG A 190 5.55 -16.86 -9.22
N ALA A 191 6.25 -16.05 -10.01
CA ALA A 191 6.43 -14.62 -9.74
C ALA A 191 5.08 -13.90 -9.64
N LYS A 192 4.15 -14.16 -10.57
CA LYS A 192 2.81 -13.60 -10.52
C LYS A 192 2.05 -14.02 -9.25
N SER A 193 2.12 -15.29 -8.85
CA SER A 193 1.50 -15.74 -7.61
C SER A 193 2.04 -15.02 -6.37
N PHE A 194 3.34 -14.71 -6.32
CA PHE A 194 3.91 -13.93 -5.21
C PHE A 194 3.46 -12.48 -5.24
N ILE A 195 3.39 -11.86 -6.42
CA ILE A 195 2.88 -10.50 -6.58
C ILE A 195 1.43 -10.40 -6.12
N ASP A 196 0.60 -11.38 -6.49
CA ASP A 196 -0.83 -11.37 -6.19
C ASP A 196 -1.13 -11.70 -4.70
N LYS A 197 -0.27 -12.48 -4.04
CA LYS A 197 -0.42 -12.87 -2.61
C LYS A 197 0.33 -11.95 -1.62
N GLY A 198 1.34 -11.21 -2.10
CA GLY A 198 2.25 -10.43 -1.24
C GLY A 198 1.60 -9.18 -0.62
N ASP A 199 2.04 -8.84 0.60
CA ASP A 199 1.70 -7.59 1.31
C ASP A 199 2.93 -6.65 1.41
N TYR A 200 3.69 -6.58 0.31
CA TYR A 200 4.89 -5.76 0.17
C TYR A 200 5.04 -5.25 -1.28
N PRO A 201 5.85 -4.19 -1.52
CA PRO A 201 6.12 -3.74 -2.88
C PRO A 201 6.88 -4.82 -3.68
N PRO A 202 6.35 -5.31 -4.83
CA PRO A 202 6.87 -6.48 -5.56
C PRO A 202 8.12 -6.17 -6.40
N TRP A 203 9.06 -5.42 -5.83
CA TRP A 203 10.19 -4.85 -6.56
C TRP A 203 11.19 -5.91 -7.00
N VAL A 204 11.40 -6.94 -6.17
CA VAL A 204 12.37 -7.99 -6.50
C VAL A 204 11.83 -8.87 -7.62
N GLU A 205 10.58 -9.31 -7.52
CA GLU A 205 9.89 -10.10 -8.54
C GLU A 205 9.85 -9.36 -9.88
N THR A 206 9.44 -8.08 -9.83
CA THR A 206 9.34 -7.22 -11.01
C THR A 206 10.71 -7.03 -11.66
N TYR A 207 11.75 -6.79 -10.86
CA TYR A 207 13.12 -6.66 -11.35
C TYR A 207 13.62 -7.96 -11.98
N LEU A 208 13.47 -9.09 -11.30
CA LEU A 208 13.95 -10.38 -11.78
C LEU A 208 13.26 -10.79 -13.08
N VAL A 209 11.95 -10.59 -13.21
CA VAL A 209 11.22 -10.83 -14.46
C VAL A 209 11.77 -9.95 -15.59
N ALA A 210 11.95 -8.65 -15.35
CA ALA A 210 12.49 -7.74 -16.36
C ALA A 210 13.93 -8.11 -16.79
N MET A 211 14.81 -8.34 -15.83
CA MET A 211 16.21 -8.69 -16.03
C MET A 211 16.36 -10.04 -16.75
N LEU A 212 15.64 -11.07 -16.29
CA LEU A 212 15.70 -12.40 -16.88
C LEU A 212 15.10 -12.43 -18.29
N SER A 213 14.03 -11.68 -18.54
CA SER A 213 13.47 -11.50 -19.90
C SER A 213 14.57 -10.98 -20.85
N GLY A 214 15.27 -9.91 -20.47
CA GLY A 214 16.36 -9.35 -21.27
C GLY A 214 17.53 -10.31 -21.49
N ARG A 215 17.96 -11.03 -20.46
CA ARG A 215 19.15 -11.90 -20.52
C ARG A 215 18.90 -13.27 -21.14
N THR A 216 17.69 -13.80 -21.06
CA THR A 216 17.32 -15.09 -21.66
C THR A 216 16.73 -14.94 -23.06
N GLY A 217 16.40 -13.72 -23.49
CA GLY A 217 15.75 -13.44 -24.76
C GLY A 217 14.26 -13.78 -24.79
N ASN A 218 13.67 -14.11 -23.63
CA ASN A 218 12.23 -14.33 -23.50
C ASN A 218 11.48 -12.99 -23.51
N GLY A 219 10.26 -12.98 -24.06
CA GLY A 219 9.39 -11.80 -24.00
C GLY A 219 8.86 -11.55 -22.59
N LEU A 220 8.59 -10.27 -22.28
CA LEU A 220 7.86 -9.90 -21.06
C LEU A 220 6.44 -10.51 -21.10
N PRO A 221 5.92 -11.01 -19.97
CA PRO A 221 4.61 -11.63 -19.95
C PRO A 221 3.49 -10.59 -20.05
N ASP A 222 2.31 -10.99 -20.55
CA ASP A 222 1.19 -10.07 -20.82
C ASP A 222 0.77 -9.25 -19.59
N TRP A 223 0.73 -9.87 -18.40
CA TRP A 223 0.40 -9.18 -17.15
C TRP A 223 1.44 -8.11 -16.77
N PHE A 224 2.67 -8.23 -17.25
CA PHE A 224 3.74 -7.26 -17.00
C PHE A 224 3.64 -6.04 -17.93
N ILE A 225 3.07 -6.18 -19.12
CA ILE A 225 2.90 -5.07 -20.08
C ILE A 225 1.45 -4.63 -20.25
N ALA A 226 0.53 -5.22 -19.48
CA ALA A 226 -0.87 -4.87 -19.51
C ALA A 226 -1.06 -3.35 -19.28
N PRO A 227 -1.89 -2.70 -20.11
CA PRO A 227 -2.25 -1.30 -19.89
C PRO A 227 -3.02 -1.20 -18.57
N VAL A 228 -2.68 -0.21 -17.76
CA VAL A 228 -3.47 0.13 -16.57
C VAL A 228 -4.83 0.65 -17.08
N GLU A 229 -5.94 0.17 -16.51
CA GLU A 229 -7.26 0.72 -16.83
C GLU A 229 -7.25 2.23 -16.63
N LYS A 230 -7.66 2.98 -17.67
CA LYS A 230 -7.70 4.43 -17.61
C LYS A 230 -8.74 4.86 -16.59
N SER A 231 -8.29 5.38 -15.45
CA SER A 231 -9.16 6.00 -14.46
C SER A 231 -9.38 7.49 -14.77
N ASP A 232 -10.21 8.17 -13.97
CA ASP A 232 -10.43 9.62 -14.09
C ASP A 232 -9.07 10.35 -13.92
N PRO A 233 -8.71 11.30 -14.82
CA PRO A 233 -7.44 12.02 -14.73
C PRO A 233 -7.15 12.67 -13.37
N LEU A 234 -8.19 13.16 -12.67
CA LEU A 234 -8.02 13.71 -11.32
C LEU A 234 -7.67 12.64 -10.30
N LEU A 235 -8.25 11.45 -10.42
CA LEU A 235 -7.90 10.31 -9.58
C LEU A 235 -6.45 9.89 -9.83
N GLU A 236 -6.00 9.88 -11.09
CA GLU A 236 -4.59 9.64 -11.41
C GLU A 236 -3.68 10.71 -10.79
N THR A 237 -4.01 12.00 -10.89
CA THR A 237 -3.23 13.06 -10.20
C THR A 237 -3.21 12.84 -8.68
N LEU A 238 -4.33 12.49 -8.07
CA LEU A 238 -4.40 12.19 -6.64
C LEU A 238 -3.57 10.94 -6.27
N LYS A 239 -3.53 9.91 -7.12
CA LYS A 239 -2.67 8.74 -6.92
C LYS A 239 -1.20 9.13 -6.92
N TYR A 240 -0.76 9.97 -7.86
CA TYR A 240 0.60 10.54 -7.82
C TYR A 240 0.83 11.35 -6.54
N LEU A 241 -0.12 12.22 -6.19
CA LEU A 241 0.00 13.11 -5.04
C LEU A 241 -0.06 12.41 -3.67
N THR A 242 -0.54 11.18 -3.63
CA THR A 242 -0.60 10.37 -2.40
C THR A 242 0.52 9.34 -2.34
N GLY A 243 1.37 9.26 -3.38
CA GLY A 243 2.38 8.21 -3.50
C GLY A 243 1.74 6.82 -3.56
N ALA A 244 0.59 6.70 -4.24
CA ALA A 244 -0.16 5.45 -4.32
C ALA A 244 0.74 4.33 -4.86
N GLU A 245 0.71 3.18 -4.20
CA GLU A 245 1.61 2.07 -4.48
C GLU A 245 1.53 1.59 -5.94
N GLU A 246 0.34 1.68 -6.56
CA GLU A 246 0.12 1.41 -7.98
C GLU A 246 1.01 2.26 -8.90
N VAL A 247 1.16 3.55 -8.60
CA VAL A 247 1.98 4.49 -9.39
C VAL A 247 3.45 4.12 -9.25
N THR A 248 3.92 3.93 -8.02
CA THR A 248 5.32 3.54 -7.76
C THR A 248 5.64 2.18 -8.39
N LYS A 249 4.74 1.19 -8.30
CA LYS A 249 4.87 -0.11 -8.98
C LYS A 249 4.98 0.05 -10.49
N ALA A 250 4.13 0.87 -11.10
CA ALA A 250 4.14 1.09 -12.54
C ALA A 250 5.44 1.76 -13.01
N ILE A 251 5.91 2.79 -12.30
CA ILE A 251 7.18 3.47 -12.59
C ILE A 251 8.34 2.49 -12.45
N PHE A 252 8.43 1.78 -11.33
CA PHE A 252 9.49 0.79 -11.09
C PHE A 252 9.51 -0.28 -12.17
N ARG A 253 8.35 -0.87 -12.51
CA ARG A 253 8.19 -1.89 -13.55
C ARG A 253 8.70 -1.43 -14.91
N ARG A 254 8.30 -0.23 -15.34
CA ARG A 254 8.73 0.34 -16.62
C ARG A 254 10.22 0.61 -16.62
N THR A 255 10.76 1.18 -15.54
CA THR A 255 12.20 1.46 -15.42
C THR A 255 13.02 0.17 -15.43
N ALA A 256 12.60 -0.86 -14.70
CA ALA A 256 13.26 -2.17 -14.65
C ALA A 256 13.37 -2.81 -16.05
N ALA A 257 12.31 -2.70 -16.85
CA ALA A 257 12.25 -3.25 -18.20
C ALA A 257 12.77 -2.30 -19.30
N GLY A 258 13.23 -1.09 -18.95
CA GLY A 258 13.68 -0.10 -19.94
C GLY A 258 12.55 0.38 -20.87
N LEU A 259 11.34 0.53 -20.35
CA LEU A 259 10.14 0.92 -21.11
C LEU A 259 9.78 2.42 -20.93
N THR A 260 9.05 2.94 -21.91
CA THR A 260 8.32 4.23 -21.84
C THR A 260 6.97 4.07 -21.14
N ASP A 261 6.24 5.16 -20.94
CA ASP A 261 4.87 5.11 -20.40
C ASP A 261 3.89 4.34 -21.28
N GLY A 262 4.14 4.29 -22.58
CA GLY A 262 3.39 3.50 -23.55
C GLY A 262 3.75 2.01 -23.55
N ASN A 263 4.61 1.56 -22.63
CA ASN A 263 5.21 0.22 -22.62
C ASN A 263 6.02 -0.11 -23.91
N GLU A 264 6.61 0.91 -24.53
CA GLU A 264 7.52 0.74 -25.68
C GLU A 264 8.98 0.76 -25.21
N PRO A 265 9.94 0.12 -25.91
CA PRO A 265 11.36 0.22 -25.58
C PRO A 265 11.83 1.66 -25.56
N ARG A 266 12.49 2.07 -24.46
CA ARG A 266 13.04 3.41 -24.33
C ARG A 266 14.27 3.54 -25.25
N PRO A 267 14.41 4.66 -25.99
CA PRO A 267 15.63 4.93 -26.75
C PRO A 267 16.88 4.91 -25.86
N SER A 268 18.02 4.56 -26.47
CA SER A 268 19.31 4.62 -25.78
C SER A 268 19.81 6.04 -25.59
N GLU A 269 19.22 7.07 -26.21
CA GLU A 269 19.61 8.46 -26.01
C GLU A 269 18.75 9.11 -24.92
N SER A 270 19.32 10.04 -24.15
CA SER A 270 18.55 10.80 -23.17
C SER A 270 17.51 11.65 -23.90
N PRO A 271 16.25 11.71 -23.44
CA PRO A 271 15.28 12.62 -24.01
C PRO A 271 15.68 14.06 -23.71
N ASP A 272 15.86 14.88 -24.75
CA ASP A 272 16.30 16.27 -24.61
C ASP A 272 15.19 17.15 -24.02
N ALA A 273 15.45 17.75 -22.85
CA ALA A 273 14.58 18.75 -22.22
C ALA A 273 14.73 20.10 -22.94
N THR A 274 13.97 20.26 -24.03
CA THR A 274 14.07 21.41 -24.96
C THR A 274 12.82 22.29 -24.98
N VAL A 275 11.74 21.85 -24.34
CA VAL A 275 10.46 22.57 -24.28
C VAL A 275 10.44 23.38 -22.99
N PRO A 276 10.01 24.65 -23.00
CA PRO A 276 9.87 25.44 -21.78
C PRO A 276 8.87 24.78 -20.83
N LEU A 277 9.01 25.06 -19.53
CA LEU A 277 8.05 24.60 -18.54
C LEU A 277 6.60 25.00 -18.93
N PRO A 278 5.62 24.08 -18.90
CA PRO A 278 4.25 24.39 -19.27
C PRO A 278 3.58 25.35 -18.27
N GLU A 279 2.52 26.03 -18.72
CA GLU A 279 1.76 26.94 -17.86
C GLU A 279 0.96 26.19 -16.77
N PRO A 280 0.82 26.76 -15.56
CA PRO A 280 0.02 26.18 -14.48
C PRO A 280 -1.48 26.16 -14.81
N PRO A 281 -2.32 25.47 -14.00
CA PRO A 281 -3.76 25.54 -14.16
C PRO A 281 -4.26 26.99 -14.04
N ARG A 282 -5.32 27.32 -14.78
CA ARG A 282 -5.94 28.64 -14.77
C ARG A 282 -6.77 28.84 -13.51
N TRP A 283 -6.13 29.25 -12.43
CA TRP A 283 -6.77 29.53 -11.16
C TRP A 283 -7.70 30.74 -11.22
N GLN A 284 -8.83 30.65 -10.55
CA GLN A 284 -9.76 31.74 -10.31
C GLN A 284 -9.69 32.14 -8.83
N LYS A 285 -9.90 33.42 -8.54
CA LYS A 285 -10.05 33.86 -7.14
C LYS A 285 -11.39 33.37 -6.60
N ALA A 286 -11.38 32.67 -5.47
CA ALA A 286 -12.60 32.28 -4.78
C ALA A 286 -13.38 33.51 -4.29
N ALA A 287 -14.70 33.50 -4.49
CA ALA A 287 -15.58 34.49 -3.91
C ALA A 287 -15.86 34.10 -2.45
N LEU A 288 -15.11 34.69 -1.52
CA LEU A 288 -15.27 34.43 -0.10
C LEU A 288 -16.37 35.32 0.50
N PRO A 289 -17.14 34.83 1.48
CA PRO A 289 -18.03 35.69 2.25
C PRO A 289 -17.22 36.77 2.99
N PRO A 290 -17.83 37.94 3.29
CA PRO A 290 -17.17 38.98 4.07
C PRO A 290 -16.71 38.43 5.42
N VAL A 291 -15.43 38.61 5.75
CA VAL A 291 -14.85 38.21 7.04
C VAL A 291 -14.78 39.42 7.95
N ASP A 292 -15.32 39.29 9.16
CA ASP A 292 -15.28 40.35 10.17
C ASP A 292 -13.82 40.75 10.48
N GLU A 293 -13.54 42.05 10.57
CA GLU A 293 -12.21 42.58 10.90
C GLU A 293 -11.73 42.16 12.31
N SER A 294 -12.66 41.85 13.21
CA SER A 294 -12.38 41.43 14.59
C SER A 294 -11.91 39.97 14.74
N VAL A 295 -11.91 39.17 13.67
CA VAL A 295 -11.42 37.79 13.73
C VAL A 295 -9.95 37.77 14.12
N VAL A 296 -9.68 37.14 15.27
CA VAL A 296 -8.33 36.99 15.82
C VAL A 296 -7.62 35.81 15.19
N THR A 297 -6.40 36.05 14.73
CA THR A 297 -5.44 35.03 14.32
C THR A 297 -4.29 34.95 15.32
N GLU A 298 -3.67 33.79 15.43
CA GLU A 298 -2.48 33.60 16.27
C GLU A 298 -1.24 34.24 15.64
N GLY A 299 -0.38 34.84 16.48
CA GLY A 299 0.78 35.60 16.00
C GLY A 299 1.85 34.75 15.28
N ILE A 300 1.92 33.43 15.51
CA ILE A 300 2.84 32.56 14.77
C ILE A 300 2.45 32.43 13.29
N ALA A 301 1.15 32.54 12.96
CA ALA A 301 0.67 32.49 11.58
C ALA A 301 1.10 33.74 10.77
N ASP A 302 1.50 34.84 11.43
CA ASP A 302 2.09 36.03 10.77
C ASP A 302 3.48 35.76 10.16
N ARG A 303 4.07 34.61 10.48
CA ARG A 303 5.39 34.19 9.99
C ARG A 303 5.35 33.05 8.99
N VAL A 304 4.15 32.58 8.67
CA VAL A 304 3.94 31.44 7.78
C VAL A 304 3.69 31.96 6.36
N PRO A 305 4.41 31.48 5.34
CA PRO A 305 4.09 31.81 3.95
C PRO A 305 2.69 31.31 3.57
N PRO A 306 1.86 32.11 2.85
CA PRO A 306 0.51 31.72 2.43
C PRO A 306 0.45 30.37 1.72
N GLU A 307 1.50 30.06 0.98
CA GLU A 307 1.61 28.85 0.18
C GLU A 307 2.05 27.61 0.99
N CYS A 308 2.08 27.67 2.32
CA CYS A 308 2.38 26.52 3.17
C CYS A 308 1.13 25.90 3.80
N PHE A 309 1.15 24.59 4.01
CA PHE A 309 0.31 23.99 5.04
C PHE A 309 0.83 24.45 6.41
N TYR A 310 -0.04 24.39 7.40
CA TYR A 310 0.23 24.91 8.73
C TYR A 310 -0.40 24.01 9.79
N ILE A 311 0.44 23.31 10.56
CA ILE A 311 0.03 22.44 11.67
C ILE A 311 0.54 23.06 12.97
N ARG A 312 -0.34 23.71 13.72
CA ARG A 312 -0.05 24.39 14.97
C ARG A 312 -0.36 23.50 16.17
N PHE A 313 0.52 23.50 17.16
CA PHE A 313 0.32 22.80 18.43
C PHE A 313 -0.12 23.75 19.56
N GLY A 314 0.10 25.07 19.43
CA GLY A 314 -0.32 26.08 20.41
C GLY A 314 0.52 26.11 21.67
N SER A 315 1.16 25.00 22.04
CA SER A 315 2.12 24.90 23.14
C SER A 315 3.10 23.75 22.90
N PHE A 316 4.25 23.80 23.56
CA PHE A 316 5.23 22.71 23.51
C PHE A 316 4.68 21.38 24.10
N ASN A 317 3.82 21.45 25.12
CA ASN A 317 3.22 20.27 25.74
C ASN A 317 2.29 19.51 24.79
N ASN A 318 1.57 20.21 23.91
CA ASN A 318 0.74 19.58 22.89
C ASN A 318 1.59 18.87 21.83
N TYR A 319 2.74 19.43 21.48
CA TYR A 319 3.70 18.76 20.61
C TYR A 319 4.30 17.50 21.25
N LEU A 320 4.66 17.54 22.54
CA LEU A 320 5.14 16.35 23.27
C LEU A 320 4.09 15.24 23.29
N TRP A 321 2.83 15.56 23.60
CA TRP A 321 1.75 14.58 23.56
C TRP A 321 1.56 13.95 22.18
N PHE A 322 1.67 14.74 21.11
CA PHE A 322 1.59 14.22 19.74
C PHE A 322 2.72 13.22 19.45
N LEU A 323 3.94 13.54 19.88
CA LEU A 323 5.08 12.64 19.72
C LEU A 323 4.94 11.36 20.56
N ASP A 324 4.47 11.48 21.80
CA ASP A 324 4.26 10.33 22.67
C ASP A 324 3.15 9.42 22.11
N LEU A 325 2.08 10.01 21.56
CA LEU A 325 1.06 9.28 20.82
C LEU A 325 1.66 8.56 19.60
N ALA A 326 2.48 9.23 18.79
CA ALA A 326 3.15 8.58 17.65
C ALA A 326 4.08 7.44 18.09
N GLU A 327 4.86 7.61 19.17
CA GLU A 327 5.77 6.61 19.71
C GLU A 327 5.03 5.37 20.26
N GLU A 328 3.88 5.56 20.93
CA GLU A 328 3.01 4.46 21.40
C GLU A 328 2.61 3.48 20.29
N TYR A 329 2.52 3.99 19.05
CA TYR A 329 2.16 3.23 17.85
C TYR A 329 3.32 3.10 16.87
N GLY A 330 4.56 3.07 17.35
CA GLY A 330 5.72 2.69 16.53
C GLY A 330 6.19 3.79 15.56
N GLY A 331 6.04 5.04 15.97
CA GLY A 331 6.59 6.24 15.31
C GLY A 331 5.67 6.88 14.27
N ASP A 332 4.52 6.28 13.98
CA ASP A 332 3.54 6.75 13.00
C ASP A 332 2.11 6.41 13.45
N ILE A 333 1.26 7.44 13.58
CA ILE A 333 -0.15 7.32 13.97
C ILE A 333 -0.95 6.51 12.93
N GLY A 334 -0.53 6.48 11.65
CA GLY A 334 -1.14 5.64 10.62
C GLY A 334 -1.12 4.14 10.96
N ARG A 335 -0.22 3.71 11.84
CA ARG A 335 -0.12 2.32 12.33
C ARG A 335 -1.23 1.95 13.32
N MET A 336 -1.96 2.93 13.87
CA MET A 336 -3.13 2.65 14.70
C MET A 336 -4.20 1.85 13.95
N ILE A 337 -4.26 2.02 12.62
CA ILE A 337 -5.34 1.49 11.77
C ILE A 337 -4.81 0.49 10.71
N THR A 338 -3.51 0.55 10.37
CA THR A 338 -2.93 -0.27 9.30
C THR A 338 -2.15 -1.49 9.82
N LEU A 339 -2.51 -2.68 9.33
CA LEU A 339 -1.76 -3.93 9.51
C LEU A 339 -0.93 -4.18 8.25
N ARG A 340 0.28 -3.64 8.18
CA ARG A 340 1.20 -3.83 7.06
C ARG A 340 2.50 -4.52 7.48
N GLY A 341 3.05 -5.33 6.58
CA GLY A 341 4.35 -6.01 6.75
C GLY A 341 5.58 -5.09 6.64
N THR A 342 5.41 -3.84 6.22
CA THR A 342 6.50 -2.84 6.10
C THR A 342 6.26 -1.60 6.95
N VAL A 343 7.35 -0.95 7.35
CA VAL A 343 7.35 0.22 8.24
C VAL A 343 8.17 1.35 7.64
N ASN A 344 7.51 2.51 7.51
CA ASN A 344 8.17 3.76 7.16
C ASN A 344 8.43 4.57 8.43
N LYS A 345 9.64 5.13 8.55
CA LYS A 345 10.06 5.94 9.70
C LYS A 345 10.06 7.43 9.35
N SER A 346 8.99 7.91 8.73
CA SER A 346 8.93 9.23 8.07
C SER A 346 9.16 10.38 9.06
N THR A 347 8.53 10.34 10.24
CA THR A 347 8.73 11.35 11.30
C THR A 347 10.16 11.33 11.84
N GLU A 348 10.70 10.16 12.13
CA GLU A 348 12.08 10.02 12.63
C GLU A 348 13.08 10.52 11.57
N ARG A 349 12.85 10.19 10.29
CA ARG A 349 13.67 10.61 9.15
C ARG A 349 13.67 12.13 9.01
N PHE A 350 12.51 12.77 9.08
CA PHE A 350 12.42 14.23 9.04
C PHE A 350 13.15 14.86 10.23
N GLN A 351 12.89 14.41 11.47
CA GLN A 351 13.58 14.91 12.66
C GLN A 351 15.10 14.73 12.59
N ASN A 352 15.57 13.62 12.02
CA ASN A 352 16.99 13.37 11.74
C ASN A 352 17.53 14.35 10.71
N GLN A 353 16.80 14.60 9.62
CA GLN A 353 17.21 15.48 8.53
C GLN A 353 17.36 16.93 9.00
N ILE A 354 16.41 17.44 9.79
CA ILE A 354 16.47 18.79 10.35
C ILE A 354 17.22 18.89 11.69
N ALA A 355 17.73 17.77 12.21
CA ALA A 355 18.51 17.66 13.44
C ALA A 355 17.81 18.20 14.70
N THR A 356 16.53 17.85 14.90
CA THR A 356 15.69 18.36 16.00
C THR A 356 15.23 17.28 17.00
N LYS A 357 16.03 16.25 17.25
CA LYS A 357 15.65 15.19 18.20
C LYS A 357 15.35 15.78 19.59
N ILE A 358 14.17 15.47 20.11
CA ILE A 358 13.82 15.83 21.48
C ILE A 358 14.60 14.94 22.45
N ASN A 359 15.45 15.56 23.28
CA ASN A 359 16.12 14.90 24.38
C ASN A 359 15.40 15.18 25.73
N GLN A 360 15.80 14.51 26.80
CA GLN A 360 15.18 14.69 28.13
C GLN A 360 15.24 16.15 28.62
N LEU A 361 16.33 16.87 28.33
CA LEU A 361 16.47 18.28 28.70
C LEU A 361 15.48 19.16 27.94
N SER A 362 15.29 18.92 26.63
CA SER A 362 14.30 19.59 25.80
C SER A 362 12.87 19.27 26.25
N ARG A 363 12.57 18.05 26.73
CA ARG A 363 11.27 17.72 27.33
C ARG A 363 11.01 18.50 28.62
N MET A 364 12.02 18.61 29.50
CA MET A 364 11.89 19.29 30.80
C MET A 364 11.82 20.82 30.67
N LEU A 365 12.62 21.41 29.78
CA LEU A 365 12.78 22.86 29.68
C LEU A 365 12.06 23.50 28.49
N GLY A 366 11.62 22.71 27.51
CA GLY A 366 11.03 23.22 26.27
C GLY A 366 9.82 24.13 26.51
N ALA A 367 8.92 23.74 27.41
CA ALA A 367 7.74 24.54 27.75
C ALA A 367 8.06 25.89 28.43
N SER A 368 9.27 26.04 28.99
CA SER A 368 9.71 27.30 29.62
C SER A 368 10.37 28.27 28.63
N VAL A 369 10.78 27.79 27.44
CA VAL A 369 11.52 28.59 26.44
C VAL A 369 10.78 28.75 25.11
N VAL A 370 9.78 27.90 24.83
CA VAL A 370 8.92 27.96 23.64
C VAL A 370 7.48 28.31 24.04
N GLU A 371 6.97 29.40 23.49
CA GLU A 371 5.61 29.87 23.70
C GLU A 371 4.61 29.15 22.79
N ASP A 372 4.97 29.00 21.51
CA ASP A 372 4.13 28.38 20.48
C ASP A 372 5.01 27.67 19.44
N GLN A 373 4.44 26.67 18.76
CA GLN A 373 5.11 25.86 17.77
C GLN A 373 4.15 25.45 16.64
N ALA A 374 4.66 25.51 15.41
CA ALA A 374 3.98 24.99 14.24
C ALA A 374 4.94 24.27 13.29
N VAL A 375 4.44 23.25 12.61
CA VAL A 375 5.09 22.62 11.45
C VAL A 375 4.48 23.25 10.19
N ILE A 376 5.33 23.67 9.26
CA ILE A 376 4.94 24.25 7.99
C ILE A 376 5.65 23.54 6.84
N GLY A 377 5.07 23.64 5.64
CA GLY A 377 5.74 23.15 4.44
C GLY A 377 4.89 23.30 3.19
N ARG A 378 5.47 22.95 2.06
CA ARG A 378 4.82 23.02 0.75
C ARG A 378 4.14 21.70 0.37
N ASP A 379 4.52 20.60 1.03
CA ASP A 379 4.04 19.26 0.76
C ASP A 379 4.26 18.31 1.94
N LEU A 380 3.61 17.14 1.94
CA LEU A 380 3.66 16.15 3.02
C LEU A 380 4.43 14.87 2.66
N PHE A 381 5.25 14.86 1.59
CA PHE A 381 5.99 13.66 1.13
C PHE A 381 7.26 13.41 1.96
N THR A 382 7.06 13.25 3.27
CA THR A 382 8.13 13.07 4.26
C THR A 382 8.99 11.84 4.00
N ASN A 383 8.45 10.84 3.29
CA ASN A 383 9.22 9.68 2.86
C ASN A 383 10.30 10.05 1.87
N ASP A 384 10.13 11.06 1.03
CA ASP A 384 11.03 11.28 -0.11
C ASP A 384 11.90 12.52 0.08
N GLY A 385 11.68 13.31 1.14
CA GLY A 385 12.35 14.60 1.38
C GLY A 385 11.46 15.78 1.00
N ALA A 386 10.35 15.94 1.73
CA ALA A 386 9.40 17.04 1.61
C ALA A 386 10.03 18.40 1.90
N SER A 387 9.47 19.47 1.34
CA SER A 387 9.82 20.86 1.71
C SER A 387 9.11 21.27 2.99
N MET A 388 9.76 21.06 4.14
CA MET A 388 9.12 21.25 5.46
C MET A 388 10.05 21.86 6.51
N GLY A 389 9.46 22.48 7.53
CA GLY A 389 10.17 23.04 8.68
C GLY A 389 9.29 23.23 9.90
N VAL A 390 9.93 23.59 11.00
CA VAL A 390 9.30 23.91 12.28
C VAL A 390 9.55 25.39 12.59
N ILE A 391 8.49 26.12 12.88
CA ILE A 391 8.55 27.47 13.45
C ILE A 391 8.33 27.39 14.96
N LEU A 392 9.21 28.01 15.72
CA LEU A 392 9.12 28.17 17.16
C LEU A 392 9.01 29.65 17.50
N LYS A 393 8.02 30.01 18.31
CA LYS A 393 7.95 31.32 18.96
C LYS A 393 8.65 31.22 20.32
N ALA A 394 9.72 31.97 20.52
CA ALA A 394 10.50 31.88 21.75
C ALA A 394 9.86 32.71 22.88
N SER A 395 9.67 32.11 24.05
CA SER A 395 9.45 32.86 25.29
C SER A 395 10.75 33.52 25.76
N ASN A 396 11.90 32.88 25.50
CA ASN A 396 13.24 33.43 25.74
C ASN A 396 14.17 33.10 24.57
N ALA A 397 14.33 34.06 23.65
CA ALA A 397 15.10 33.88 22.42
C ALA A 397 16.59 33.58 22.68
N PHE A 398 17.19 34.12 23.74
CA PHE A 398 18.59 33.87 24.06
C PHE A 398 18.83 32.40 24.46
N LEU A 399 18.00 31.88 25.38
CA LEU A 399 18.10 30.49 25.83
C LEU A 399 17.81 29.51 24.71
N LEU A 400 16.76 29.77 23.91
CA LEU A 400 16.42 28.92 22.77
C LEU A 400 17.54 28.90 21.74
N ARG A 401 18.08 30.06 21.34
CA ARG A 401 19.21 30.16 20.41
C ARG A 401 20.43 29.40 20.93
N SER A 402 20.78 29.58 22.20
CA SER A 402 21.91 28.89 22.82
C SER A 402 21.72 27.38 22.80
N SER A 403 20.53 26.88 23.14
CA SER A 403 20.21 25.44 23.11
C SER A 403 20.36 24.88 21.70
N LEU A 404 19.71 25.51 20.71
CA LEU A 404 19.74 25.06 19.32
C LEU A 404 21.17 25.06 18.74
N ASN A 405 21.97 26.08 19.05
CA ASN A 405 23.36 26.12 18.58
C ASN A 405 24.23 25.05 19.24
N ASN A 406 24.00 24.74 20.51
CA ASN A 406 24.71 23.67 21.22
C ASN A 406 24.40 22.30 20.61
N ASP A 407 23.12 22.01 20.36
CA ASP A 407 22.69 20.76 19.71
C ASP A 407 23.32 20.60 18.33
N ARG A 408 23.31 21.67 17.53
CA ARG A 408 23.90 21.68 16.17
C ARG A 408 25.41 21.50 16.20
N SER A 409 26.10 22.15 17.12
CA SER A 409 27.55 22.03 17.28
C SER A 409 27.93 20.62 17.73
N SER A 410 27.20 20.06 18.71
CA SER A 410 27.37 18.68 19.14
C SER A 410 27.13 17.69 17.99
N ARG A 411 26.13 17.94 17.13
CA ARG A 411 25.86 17.09 15.98
C ARG A 411 26.97 17.16 14.93
N ALA A 412 27.49 18.35 14.65
CA ALA A 412 28.59 18.54 13.70
C ALA A 412 29.90 17.90 14.20
N SER A 413 30.23 18.03 15.49
CA SER A 413 31.44 17.43 16.07
C SER A 413 31.38 15.90 16.21
N GLY A 414 30.20 15.29 16.08
CA GLY A 414 30.02 13.84 16.20
C GLY A 414 30.22 13.04 14.91
N ASP A 415 30.31 13.69 13.75
CA ASP A 415 30.52 13.04 12.44
C ASP A 415 31.20 14.01 11.47
N ASP A 416 32.45 13.72 11.07
CA ASP A 416 33.26 14.56 10.17
C ASP A 416 32.63 14.78 8.78
N LYS A 417 31.62 13.99 8.40
CA LYS A 417 30.85 14.16 7.16
C LYS A 417 29.77 15.24 7.27
N ILE A 418 29.51 15.74 8.48
CA ILE A 418 28.54 16.80 8.75
C ILE A 418 29.29 18.12 8.84
N THR A 419 28.82 19.13 8.10
CA THR A 419 29.39 20.48 8.15
C THR A 419 28.41 21.45 8.75
N LEU A 420 28.91 22.35 9.61
CA LEU A 420 28.17 23.49 10.15
C LEU A 420 28.77 24.78 9.59
N LYS A 421 27.99 25.54 8.82
CA LYS A 421 28.43 26.75 8.13
C LYS A 421 27.41 27.88 8.28
N GLN A 422 27.88 29.12 8.10
CA GLN A 422 26.99 30.26 7.87
C GLN A 422 26.83 30.46 6.37
N VAL A 423 25.60 30.49 5.89
CA VAL A 423 25.26 30.72 4.48
C VAL A 423 24.45 32.00 4.34
N ASP A 424 24.55 32.63 3.19
CA ASP A 424 23.74 33.80 2.85
C ASP A 424 22.47 33.36 2.13
N VAL A 425 21.31 33.75 2.65
CA VAL A 425 20.01 33.52 2.01
C VAL A 425 19.28 34.85 1.99
N ASP A 426 19.11 35.42 0.80
CA ASP A 426 18.46 36.71 0.58
C ASP A 426 19.00 37.84 1.48
N GLY A 427 20.34 37.93 1.61
CA GLY A 427 21.02 38.95 2.42
C GLY A 427 21.06 38.66 3.92
N HIS A 428 20.49 37.55 4.38
CA HIS A 428 20.50 37.14 5.79
C HIS A 428 21.53 36.03 6.03
N LYS A 429 22.24 36.10 7.17
CA LYS A 429 23.14 35.02 7.62
C LYS A 429 22.34 33.94 8.33
N VAL A 430 22.38 32.74 7.79
CA VAL A 430 21.61 31.57 8.24
C VAL A 430 22.58 30.44 8.55
N SER A 431 22.38 29.75 9.68
CA SER A 431 23.18 28.58 9.99
C SER A 431 22.70 27.38 9.18
N LEU A 432 23.60 26.72 8.46
CA LEU A 432 23.35 25.47 7.75
C LEU A 432 24.16 24.34 8.36
N LEU A 433 23.48 23.31 8.83
CA LEU A 433 24.04 22.01 9.19
C LEU A 433 23.69 21.05 8.06
N SER A 434 24.69 20.48 7.38
CA SER A 434 24.43 19.67 6.19
C SER A 434 25.43 18.55 5.97
N LYS A 435 24.97 17.55 5.22
CA LYS A 435 25.75 16.46 4.61
C LYS A 435 25.53 16.49 3.10
N THR A 436 26.51 16.00 2.33
CA THR A 436 26.49 16.08 0.84
C THR A 436 25.35 15.32 0.19
N ASP A 437 24.77 14.34 0.88
CA ASP A 437 23.67 13.49 0.40
C ASP A 437 22.28 13.94 0.88
N ASN A 438 22.19 15.12 1.52
CA ASN A 438 20.96 15.67 2.09
C ASN A 438 20.30 14.85 3.23
N SER A 439 20.92 13.76 3.69
CA SER A 439 20.43 13.00 4.87
C SER A 439 20.46 13.82 6.16
N ILE A 440 21.30 14.86 6.18
CA ILE A 440 21.21 15.98 7.11
C ILE A 440 21.21 17.25 6.26
N ARG A 441 20.16 18.06 6.44
CA ARG A 441 19.98 19.34 5.77
C ARG A 441 19.08 20.18 6.66
N SER A 442 19.69 21.05 7.44
CA SER A 442 19.01 21.83 8.48
C SER A 442 19.48 23.28 8.46
N PHE A 443 18.63 24.14 7.93
CA PHE A 443 18.75 25.59 8.05
C PHE A 443 18.13 26.03 9.38
N LEU A 444 18.83 26.91 10.10
CA LEU A 444 18.30 27.62 11.27
C LEU A 444 18.30 29.12 10.95
N ALA A 445 17.09 29.66 10.76
CA ALA A 445 16.84 31.08 10.54
C ALA A 445 16.12 31.68 11.75
N GLU A 446 16.39 32.95 12.05
CA GLU A 446 15.77 33.66 13.15
C GLU A 446 15.34 35.05 12.69
N ASP A 447 14.10 35.43 13.01
CA ASP A 447 13.63 36.80 12.84
C ASP A 447 12.64 37.18 13.96
N ASN A 448 12.91 38.30 14.65
CA ASN A 448 12.02 38.90 15.66
C ASN A 448 11.49 37.91 16.73
N GLY A 449 12.36 37.03 17.24
CA GLY A 449 11.99 36.04 18.27
C GLY A 449 11.30 34.78 17.75
N TYR A 450 11.14 34.65 16.43
CA TYR A 450 10.70 33.43 15.77
C TYR A 450 11.91 32.70 15.16
N PHE A 451 11.95 31.39 15.35
CA PHE A 451 13.01 30.52 14.83
C PHE A 451 12.40 29.55 13.83
N LEU A 452 12.94 29.49 12.62
CA LEU A 452 12.61 28.49 11.60
C LEU A 452 13.74 27.47 11.51
N ILE A 453 13.41 26.20 11.68
CA ILE A 453 14.30 25.06 11.42
C ILE A 453 13.73 24.28 10.24
N THR A 454 14.42 24.23 9.11
CA THR A 454 13.87 23.67 7.86
C THR A 454 14.93 22.96 7.03
N ASN A 455 14.51 22.03 6.18
CA ASN A 455 15.38 21.41 5.18
C ASN A 455 15.39 22.17 3.84
N SER A 456 14.54 23.18 3.66
CA SER A 456 14.38 23.92 2.41
C SER A 456 14.96 25.32 2.49
N LYS A 457 15.84 25.65 1.54
CA LYS A 457 16.35 27.01 1.35
C LYS A 457 15.23 27.96 0.92
N THR A 458 14.30 27.49 0.11
CA THR A 458 13.13 28.27 -0.33
C THR A 458 12.25 28.67 0.84
N LEU A 459 12.00 27.78 1.81
CA LEU A 459 11.26 28.14 3.03
C LEU A 459 11.98 29.20 3.87
N VAL A 460 13.31 29.16 3.96
CA VAL A 460 14.10 30.22 4.64
C VAL A 460 13.89 31.57 3.97
N LYS A 461 13.99 31.62 2.63
CA LYS A 461 13.75 32.85 1.85
C LYS A 461 12.36 33.38 2.12
N ARG A 462 11.33 32.54 1.99
CA ARG A 462 9.92 32.92 2.20
C ARG A 462 9.65 33.37 3.63
N PHE A 463 10.28 32.77 4.63
CA PHE A 463 10.15 33.18 6.03
C PHE A 463 10.62 34.63 6.28
N PHE A 464 11.77 35.03 5.71
CA PHE A 464 12.24 36.41 5.79
C PHE A 464 11.38 37.38 4.97
N GLU A 465 10.97 36.97 3.76
CA GLU A 465 10.09 37.77 2.90
C GLU A 465 8.77 38.10 3.59
N VAL A 466 8.11 37.09 4.18
CA VAL A 466 6.85 37.26 4.93
C VAL A 466 7.04 38.16 6.16
N GLY A 467 8.16 38.00 6.88
CA GLY A 467 8.50 38.86 8.02
C GLY A 467 8.57 40.35 7.64
N LYS A 468 9.00 40.66 6.41
CA LYS A 468 9.12 42.01 5.87
C LYS A 468 7.85 42.52 5.21
N SER A 469 7.23 41.75 4.30
CA SER A 469 6.07 42.17 3.51
C SER A 469 4.76 42.13 4.31
N ARG A 470 4.69 41.29 5.35
CA ARG A 470 3.46 40.94 6.09
C ARG A 470 2.38 40.27 5.23
N GLU A 471 2.74 39.79 4.05
CA GLU A 471 1.90 38.91 3.22
C GLU A 471 1.97 37.48 3.76
N SER A 472 1.49 37.31 5.01
CA SER A 472 1.52 36.05 5.74
C SER A 472 0.25 35.23 5.51
N LEU A 473 0.28 33.96 5.93
CA LEU A 473 -0.90 33.11 5.99
C LEU A 473 -2.02 33.78 6.80
N ALA A 474 -1.69 34.40 7.94
CA ALA A 474 -2.64 35.14 8.77
C ALA A 474 -3.33 36.32 8.05
N ALA A 475 -2.67 36.92 7.05
CA ALA A 475 -3.22 38.00 6.26
C ALA A 475 -4.19 37.53 5.15
N THR A 476 -4.23 36.24 4.84
CA THR A 476 -5.11 35.71 3.78
C THR A 476 -6.58 35.70 4.19
N GLU A 477 -7.47 36.08 3.26
CA GLU A 477 -8.92 36.07 3.50
C GLU A 477 -9.44 34.67 3.84
N SER A 478 -8.89 33.63 3.19
CA SER A 478 -9.26 32.22 3.41
C SER A 478 -8.88 31.72 4.81
N PHE A 479 -7.69 32.07 5.31
CA PHE A 479 -7.28 31.72 6.67
C PHE A 479 -8.09 32.46 7.73
N ARG A 480 -8.37 33.76 7.52
CA ARG A 480 -9.22 34.54 8.42
C ARG A 480 -10.65 34.00 8.44
N LEU A 481 -11.21 33.61 7.30
CA LEU A 481 -12.49 32.89 7.26
C LEU A 481 -12.42 31.59 8.06
N SER A 482 -11.37 30.79 7.86
CA SER A 482 -11.17 29.53 8.58
C SER A 482 -11.09 29.74 10.10
N ARG A 483 -10.46 30.82 10.56
CA ARG A 483 -10.40 31.21 11.97
C ARG A 483 -11.70 31.80 12.52
N SER A 484 -12.61 32.30 11.68
CA SER A 484 -13.95 32.66 12.15
C SER A 484 -14.82 31.42 12.39
N LEU A 485 -14.57 30.33 11.65
CA LEU A 485 -15.26 29.03 11.79
C LEU A 485 -14.67 28.18 12.93
N VAL A 486 -13.35 28.21 13.09
CA VAL A 486 -12.60 27.52 14.15
C VAL A 486 -11.75 28.55 14.93
N PRO A 487 -12.36 29.28 15.88
CA PRO A 487 -11.70 30.36 16.61
C PRO A 487 -10.56 29.87 17.51
N VAL A 488 -9.62 30.76 17.81
CA VAL A 488 -8.42 30.45 18.61
C VAL A 488 -8.78 30.07 20.06
N ASP A 489 -9.89 30.57 20.60
CA ASP A 489 -10.38 30.29 21.96
C ASP A 489 -10.99 28.89 22.13
N ARG A 490 -11.13 28.10 21.05
CA ARG A 490 -11.37 26.64 21.16
C ARG A 490 -10.21 25.93 21.88
N GLU A 491 -9.01 26.51 21.90
CA GLU A 491 -7.82 25.89 22.50
C GLU A 491 -7.58 24.44 22.02
N ASP A 492 -7.77 24.20 20.72
CA ASP A 492 -7.49 22.89 20.13
C ASP A 492 -6.04 22.47 20.35
N THR A 493 -5.84 21.18 20.65
CA THR A 493 -4.52 20.58 20.87
C THR A 493 -3.68 20.63 19.59
N ILE A 494 -4.31 20.41 18.44
CA ILE A 494 -3.70 20.58 17.12
C ILE A 494 -4.68 21.33 16.22
N PHE A 495 -4.20 22.34 15.50
CA PHE A 495 -4.92 22.99 14.43
C PHE A 495 -4.10 22.88 13.14
N ALA A 496 -4.60 22.12 12.18
CA ALA A 496 -4.02 21.95 10.86
C ALA A 496 -4.85 22.71 9.82
N TYR A 497 -4.17 23.45 8.95
CA TYR A 497 -4.74 24.19 7.84
C TYR A 497 -3.94 23.91 6.57
N PHE A 498 -4.65 23.50 5.52
CA PHE A 498 -4.10 23.31 4.18
C PHE A 498 -4.61 24.45 3.31
N SER A 499 -3.73 25.40 2.99
CA SER A 499 -4.12 26.60 2.26
C SER A 499 -4.43 26.31 0.79
N PRO A 500 -5.30 27.11 0.14
CA PRO A 500 -5.52 26.99 -1.29
C PRO A 500 -4.22 27.10 -2.09
N GLU A 501 -3.32 28.00 -1.70
CA GLU A 501 -2.03 28.25 -2.35
C GLU A 501 -1.05 27.07 -2.20
N MET A 502 -1.11 26.35 -1.08
CA MET A 502 -0.37 25.09 -0.90
C MET A 502 -0.93 24.00 -1.82
N LEU A 503 -2.26 23.82 -1.82
CA LEU A 503 -2.92 22.81 -2.65
C LEU A 503 -2.75 23.06 -4.15
N GLN A 504 -2.77 24.33 -4.57
CA GLN A 504 -2.42 24.73 -5.95
C GLN A 504 -0.96 24.43 -6.27
N GLY A 505 -0.06 24.62 -5.32
CA GLY A 505 1.36 24.29 -5.45
C GLY A 505 1.63 22.81 -5.68
N LEU A 506 0.81 21.92 -5.11
CA LEU A 506 0.93 20.48 -5.35
C LEU A 506 0.64 20.08 -6.80
N VAL A 507 -0.13 20.88 -7.53
CA VAL A 507 -0.47 20.60 -8.94
C VAL A 507 0.19 21.60 -9.90
N SER A 508 1.23 22.29 -9.44
CA SER A 508 2.03 23.18 -10.29
C SER A 508 2.93 22.36 -11.25
N PRO A 509 3.38 22.97 -12.36
CA PRO A 509 4.20 22.27 -13.35
C PRO A 509 5.54 21.83 -12.76
N GLU A 510 6.19 22.68 -11.98
CA GLU A 510 7.45 22.38 -11.30
C GLU A 510 7.27 21.17 -10.37
N TYR A 511 6.19 21.19 -9.58
CA TYR A 511 5.96 20.18 -8.56
C TYR A 511 5.67 18.80 -9.16
N MET A 512 4.70 18.73 -10.09
CA MET A 512 4.28 17.45 -10.67
C MET A 512 5.38 16.82 -11.52
N ILE A 513 6.14 17.62 -12.27
CA ILE A 513 7.23 17.11 -13.11
C ILE A 513 8.39 16.65 -12.24
N GLU A 514 8.76 17.40 -11.20
CA GLU A 514 9.81 16.97 -10.28
C GLU A 514 9.40 15.74 -9.48
N LEU A 515 8.15 15.65 -9.01
CA LEU A 515 7.61 14.48 -8.31
C LEU A 515 7.74 13.22 -9.18
N ARG A 516 7.43 13.34 -10.47
CA ARG A 516 7.58 12.26 -11.44
C ARG A 516 9.05 11.86 -11.64
N ARG A 517 9.97 12.83 -11.79
CA ARG A 517 11.41 12.56 -11.93
C ARG A 517 11.99 11.93 -10.66
N ARG A 518 11.56 12.36 -9.47
CA ARG A 518 11.93 11.78 -8.16
C ARG A 518 11.48 10.33 -8.02
N SER A 519 10.25 10.03 -8.39
CA SER A 519 9.73 8.66 -8.37
C SER A 519 10.56 7.72 -9.26
N ALA A 520 10.99 8.22 -10.42
CA ALA A 520 11.93 7.49 -11.28
C ALA A 520 13.31 7.32 -10.62
N ALA A 521 13.80 8.37 -9.93
CA ALA A 521 15.07 8.31 -9.22
C ALA A 521 15.11 7.30 -8.08
N GLU A 522 14.03 7.20 -7.31
CA GLU A 522 13.87 6.17 -6.27
C GLU A 522 13.89 4.76 -6.84
N SER A 523 13.23 4.59 -7.98
CA SER A 523 13.23 3.32 -8.72
C SER A 523 14.64 2.97 -9.19
N ASP A 524 15.38 3.94 -9.76
CA ASP A 524 16.75 3.72 -10.22
C ASP A 524 17.69 3.31 -9.06
N VAL A 525 17.62 3.98 -7.90
CA VAL A 525 18.42 3.62 -6.71
C VAL A 525 18.16 2.16 -6.30
N SER A 526 16.89 1.78 -6.26
CA SER A 526 16.46 0.43 -5.86
C SER A 526 16.90 -0.63 -6.87
N LEU A 527 16.84 -0.31 -8.16
CA LEU A 527 17.31 -1.17 -9.24
C LEU A 527 18.82 -1.40 -9.19
N VAL A 528 19.64 -0.39 -8.88
CA VAL A 528 21.09 -0.59 -8.71
C VAL A 528 21.38 -1.55 -7.55
N HIS A 529 20.66 -1.41 -6.43
CA HIS A 529 20.80 -2.36 -5.32
C HIS A 529 20.44 -3.79 -5.74
N LEU A 530 19.29 -3.98 -6.40
CA LEU A 530 18.85 -5.30 -6.88
C LEU A 530 19.80 -5.90 -7.92
N ALA A 531 20.28 -5.08 -8.86
CA ALA A 531 21.22 -5.50 -9.88
C ALA A 531 22.57 -5.92 -9.31
N ARG A 532 23.05 -5.26 -8.25
CA ARG A 532 24.25 -5.68 -7.52
C ARG A 532 24.04 -6.99 -6.79
N LEU A 533 22.87 -7.21 -6.19
CA LEU A 533 22.55 -8.47 -5.53
C LEU A 533 22.50 -9.63 -6.54
N ALA A 534 21.80 -9.44 -7.67
CA ALA A 534 21.76 -10.45 -8.73
C ALA A 534 23.14 -10.75 -9.32
N ALA A 535 23.96 -9.70 -9.56
CA ALA A 535 25.32 -9.88 -10.03
C ALA A 535 26.22 -10.61 -9.03
N ALA A 536 26.11 -10.29 -7.74
CA ALA A 536 26.85 -10.97 -6.69
C ALA A 536 26.47 -12.46 -6.58
N ALA A 537 25.17 -12.77 -6.66
CA ALA A 537 24.65 -14.13 -6.66
C ALA A 537 25.14 -14.98 -7.84
N GLU A 538 25.38 -14.37 -9.00
CA GLU A 538 25.89 -15.08 -10.18
C GLU A 538 27.41 -15.21 -10.20
N ALA A 539 28.14 -14.24 -9.65
CA ALA A 539 29.59 -14.17 -9.77
C ALA A 539 30.37 -14.99 -8.72
N ASN A 540 29.69 -15.64 -7.75
CA ASN A 540 30.31 -16.30 -6.59
C ASN A 540 31.39 -15.46 -5.87
N SER A 541 31.32 -14.14 -6.03
CA SER A 541 32.39 -13.22 -5.64
C SER A 541 32.14 -12.70 -4.25
N VAL A 542 32.37 -13.56 -3.25
CA VAL A 542 32.48 -13.11 -1.86
C VAL A 542 33.72 -12.22 -1.74
N GLY A 543 33.54 -10.90 -1.65
CA GLY A 543 34.62 -9.94 -1.36
C GLY A 543 35.14 -9.09 -2.52
N GLY A 544 34.50 -9.11 -3.70
CA GLY A 544 34.77 -8.15 -4.78
C GLY A 544 34.15 -6.76 -4.50
N ALA A 545 34.71 -5.70 -5.09
CA ALA A 545 34.05 -4.40 -5.06
C ALA A 545 32.70 -4.48 -5.80
N PRO A 546 31.61 -3.84 -5.30
CA PRO A 546 30.32 -3.87 -5.99
C PRO A 546 30.44 -3.27 -7.39
N LEU A 547 29.81 -3.92 -8.38
CA LEU A 547 29.83 -3.45 -9.77
C LEU A 547 29.30 -2.01 -9.89
N GLY A 548 29.93 -1.26 -10.78
CA GLY A 548 29.49 0.07 -11.20
C GLY A 548 28.21 0.02 -12.04
N VAL A 549 27.58 1.17 -12.28
CA VAL A 549 26.34 1.22 -13.09
C VAL A 549 26.62 0.80 -14.53
N GLU A 550 27.73 1.25 -15.11
CA GLU A 550 28.15 0.91 -16.47
C GLU A 550 28.40 -0.59 -16.62
N GLU A 551 29.10 -1.20 -15.68
CA GLU A 551 29.36 -2.65 -15.67
C GLU A 551 28.07 -3.47 -15.55
N LEU A 552 27.10 -3.00 -14.74
CA LEU A 552 25.79 -3.64 -14.62
C LEU A 552 24.97 -3.56 -15.92
N ILE A 553 25.09 -2.47 -16.68
CA ILE A 553 24.46 -2.33 -18.00
C ILE A 553 25.16 -3.24 -19.02
N GLU A 554 26.49 -3.22 -19.08
CA GLU A 554 27.28 -4.06 -20.00
C GLU A 554 27.03 -5.56 -19.78
N GLN A 555 26.84 -5.94 -18.51
CA GLN A 555 26.46 -7.29 -18.11
C GLN A 555 24.94 -7.51 -18.08
N GLY A 556 24.11 -6.64 -18.65
CA GLY A 556 22.67 -6.88 -18.78
C GLY A 556 21.87 -7.06 -17.48
N PHE A 557 22.42 -6.67 -16.32
CA PHE A 557 21.69 -6.61 -15.05
C PHE A 557 20.83 -5.35 -14.93
N LEU A 558 21.13 -4.33 -15.74
CA LEU A 558 20.33 -3.11 -15.92
C LEU A 558 20.04 -2.90 -17.42
N PRO A 559 18.91 -2.27 -17.78
CA PRO A 559 18.59 -2.00 -19.18
C PRO A 559 19.54 -0.97 -19.82
N LEU A 560 19.72 -1.02 -21.14
CA LEU A 560 20.60 -0.10 -21.89
C LEU A 560 20.23 1.39 -21.75
N SER A 561 18.96 1.67 -21.47
CA SER A 561 18.42 3.01 -21.26
C SER A 561 18.48 3.47 -19.80
N PHE A 562 19.07 2.68 -18.90
CA PHE A 562 19.10 2.95 -17.46
C PHE A 562 19.85 4.26 -17.14
N GLY A 563 19.37 4.99 -16.13
CA GLY A 563 20.04 6.19 -15.60
C GLY A 563 20.05 7.41 -16.51
N LYS A 564 19.39 7.35 -17.68
CA LYS A 564 19.31 8.47 -18.63
C LYS A 564 18.11 9.34 -18.32
N ARG A 565 18.36 10.59 -17.92
CA ARG A 565 17.31 11.52 -17.49
C ARG A 565 17.38 12.87 -18.19
N PRO A 566 16.22 13.55 -18.34
CA PRO A 566 16.15 14.83 -19.04
C PRO A 566 16.86 15.99 -18.32
N ASP A 567 16.98 15.91 -17.00
CA ASP A 567 17.62 16.94 -16.15
C ASP A 567 19.15 16.78 -16.04
N GLY A 568 19.73 15.80 -16.75
CA GLY A 568 21.15 15.48 -16.66
C GLY A 568 21.56 14.85 -15.31
N SER A 569 20.62 14.63 -14.40
CA SER A 569 20.87 13.87 -13.18
C SER A 569 21.04 12.39 -13.49
N GLY A 570 21.69 11.67 -12.58
CA GLY A 570 21.93 10.24 -12.73
C GLY A 570 22.23 9.59 -11.39
N ILE A 571 22.39 8.27 -11.43
CA ILE A 571 22.76 7.50 -10.25
C ILE A 571 24.27 7.33 -10.20
N VAL A 572 24.86 7.62 -9.05
CA VAL A 572 26.25 7.33 -8.76
C VAL A 572 26.33 6.42 -7.56
N ALA A 573 27.22 5.43 -7.64
CA ALA A 573 27.46 4.49 -6.58
C ALA A 573 28.91 4.59 -6.07
N ILE A 574 29.07 4.82 -4.76
CA ILE A 574 30.38 4.89 -4.09
C ILE A 574 30.37 3.87 -2.95
N GLY A 575 31.09 2.76 -3.16
CA GLY A 575 30.94 1.56 -2.31
C GLY A 575 29.48 1.08 -2.34
N ASP A 576 28.91 0.86 -1.15
CA ASP A 576 27.51 0.45 -1.00
C ASP A 576 26.50 1.60 -1.09
N ARG A 577 26.96 2.86 -1.14
CA ARG A 577 26.06 4.02 -1.18
C ARG A 577 25.67 4.29 -2.61
N VAL A 578 24.37 4.31 -2.87
CA VAL A 578 23.76 4.70 -4.15
C VAL A 578 22.99 5.99 -3.92
N ILE A 579 23.34 7.03 -4.67
CA ILE A 579 22.70 8.34 -4.56
C ILE A 579 22.36 8.90 -5.93
N ASP A 580 21.40 9.81 -5.93
CA ASP A 580 21.15 10.68 -7.06
C ASP A 580 22.12 11.86 -7.06
N THR A 581 22.70 12.19 -8.22
CA THR A 581 23.68 13.28 -8.32
C THR A 581 23.10 14.67 -8.05
N MET A 582 21.81 14.87 -8.29
CA MET A 582 21.14 16.15 -8.03
C MET A 582 20.41 16.11 -6.68
N ARG A 583 19.64 15.05 -6.43
CA ARG A 583 18.70 14.95 -5.31
C ARG A 583 19.37 14.45 -4.03
N GLY A 584 20.42 13.65 -4.12
CA GLY A 584 21.12 13.06 -2.97
C GLY A 584 20.61 11.66 -2.61
N ALA A 585 20.62 11.33 -1.32
CA ALA A 585 20.21 10.00 -0.85
C ALA A 585 18.68 9.85 -0.85
N ARG A 586 18.23 8.67 -1.30
CA ARG A 586 16.82 8.27 -1.20
C ARG A 586 16.32 8.42 0.22
N GLY A 587 15.10 8.88 0.35
CA GLY A 587 14.48 9.18 1.63
C GLY A 587 14.69 10.61 2.12
N SER A 588 15.75 11.26 1.64
CA SER A 588 16.14 12.60 2.05
C SER A 588 16.51 13.44 0.84
N PHE A 589 15.79 13.28 -0.27
CA PHE A 589 16.09 14.03 -1.48
C PHE A 589 16.00 15.54 -1.23
N LEU A 590 16.69 16.28 -2.09
CA LEU A 590 16.58 17.73 -2.17
C LEU A 590 15.10 18.10 -2.26
N PRO A 591 14.58 18.96 -1.38
CA PRO A 591 13.17 19.32 -1.39
C PRO A 591 12.76 19.90 -2.74
N ILE A 592 11.55 19.57 -3.24
CA ILE A 592 11.08 19.98 -4.57
C ILE A 592 11.13 21.50 -4.73
N ALA A 593 10.77 22.25 -3.68
CA ALA A 593 10.82 23.71 -3.70
C ALA A 593 12.23 24.30 -3.86
N ASP A 594 13.30 23.50 -3.70
CA ASP A 594 14.70 23.90 -3.88
C ASP A 594 15.25 23.46 -5.26
N VAL A 595 14.46 22.79 -6.12
CA VAL A 595 14.85 22.34 -7.47
C VAL A 595 14.43 23.39 -8.51
N GLU A 596 15.37 23.80 -9.36
CA GLU A 596 15.12 24.73 -10.47
C GLU A 596 14.83 23.94 -11.76
N ILE A 597 13.69 24.22 -12.41
CA ILE A 597 13.26 23.55 -13.65
C ILE A 597 12.87 24.60 -14.68
N ASP A 598 13.73 24.81 -15.67
CA ASP A 598 13.47 25.73 -16.77
C ASP A 598 12.88 25.03 -18.00
N ASN A 599 13.33 23.80 -18.27
CA ASN A 599 12.96 23.05 -19.47
C ASN A 599 12.56 21.60 -19.14
N VAL A 600 11.69 21.06 -19.99
CA VAL A 600 11.08 19.74 -19.87
C VAL A 600 11.11 19.03 -21.21
N THR A 601 10.89 17.72 -21.18
CA THR A 601 10.69 16.94 -22.41
C THR A 601 9.29 17.21 -22.99
N LEU A 602 9.11 16.93 -24.28
CA LEU A 602 7.79 16.99 -24.91
C LEU A 602 6.78 16.07 -24.20
N GLN A 603 7.19 14.87 -23.81
CA GLN A 603 6.34 13.91 -23.10
C GLN A 603 5.89 14.42 -21.72
N GLU A 604 6.80 15.06 -20.96
CA GLU A 604 6.46 15.69 -19.68
C GLU A 604 5.49 16.85 -19.88
N ALA A 605 5.70 17.67 -20.92
CA ALA A 605 4.82 18.79 -21.24
C ALA A 605 3.41 18.31 -21.61
N GLU A 606 3.27 17.33 -22.49
CA GLU A 606 1.98 16.77 -22.91
C GLU A 606 1.24 16.09 -21.74
N TRP A 607 1.96 15.33 -20.92
CA TRP A 607 1.41 14.70 -19.72
C TRP A 607 0.87 15.74 -18.74
N TYR A 608 1.68 16.76 -18.43
CA TYR A 608 1.27 17.79 -17.48
C TYR A 608 0.16 18.69 -18.02
N GLN A 609 0.14 18.98 -19.33
CA GLN A 609 -0.94 19.78 -19.94
C GLN A 609 -2.31 19.15 -19.72
N THR A 610 -2.40 17.82 -19.69
CA THR A 610 -3.64 17.09 -19.37
C THR A 610 -4.11 17.42 -17.95
N ILE A 611 -3.19 17.41 -16.98
CA ILE A 611 -3.47 17.76 -15.58
C ILE A 611 -3.90 19.22 -15.47
N ALA A 612 -3.15 20.12 -16.11
CA ALA A 612 -3.42 21.55 -16.08
C ALA A 612 -4.81 21.89 -16.65
N ASN A 613 -5.22 21.23 -17.74
CA ASN A 613 -6.53 21.41 -18.34
C ASN A 613 -7.65 20.92 -17.42
N GLU A 614 -7.52 19.72 -16.84
CA GLU A 614 -8.52 19.15 -15.93
C GLU A 614 -8.74 20.00 -14.68
N TYR A 615 -7.66 20.49 -14.06
CA TYR A 615 -7.78 21.40 -12.90
C TYR A 615 -8.30 22.78 -13.31
N SER A 616 -7.93 23.30 -14.48
CA SER A 616 -8.48 24.56 -14.99
C SER A 616 -9.99 24.51 -15.21
N GLU A 617 -10.52 23.36 -15.63
CA GLU A 617 -11.94 23.21 -15.99
C GLU A 617 -12.81 22.76 -14.81
N ARG A 618 -12.36 21.77 -14.04
CA ARG A 618 -13.17 21.13 -13.00
C ARG A 618 -12.89 21.67 -11.60
N PHE A 619 -11.66 22.11 -11.34
CA PHE A 619 -11.20 22.62 -10.05
C PHE A 619 -10.49 23.98 -10.17
N PRO A 620 -11.08 25.01 -10.82
CA PRO A 620 -10.43 26.31 -11.01
C PRO A 620 -10.14 27.05 -9.69
N GLN A 621 -10.65 26.55 -8.57
CA GLN A 621 -10.42 27.08 -7.22
C GLN A 621 -10.22 25.89 -6.29
N MET A 622 -9.14 25.92 -5.49
CA MET A 622 -8.89 24.93 -4.44
C MET A 622 -9.57 25.39 -3.14
N ASP A 623 -10.26 24.46 -2.50
CA ASP A 623 -10.97 24.73 -1.24
C ASP A 623 -10.02 24.40 -0.07
N PRO A 624 -9.87 25.27 0.94
CA PRO A 624 -8.98 25.00 2.06
C PRO A 624 -9.53 23.88 2.93
N ILE A 625 -8.63 23.16 3.59
CA ILE A 625 -8.97 22.06 4.50
C ILE A 625 -8.51 22.43 5.90
N ILE A 626 -9.41 22.37 6.86
CA ILE A 626 -9.16 22.58 8.28
C ILE A 626 -9.30 21.22 8.98
N VAL A 627 -8.35 20.88 9.85
CA VAL A 627 -8.47 19.77 10.79
C VAL A 627 -8.04 20.25 12.16
N ALA A 628 -8.93 20.15 13.13
CA ALA A 628 -8.69 20.58 14.49
C ALA A 628 -8.97 19.42 15.46
N LEU A 629 -7.99 19.11 16.30
CA LEU A 629 -8.02 18.01 17.25
C LEU A 629 -8.02 18.55 18.66
N ARG A 630 -8.91 18.01 19.50
CA ARG A 630 -8.95 18.26 20.94
C ARG A 630 -8.87 16.95 21.71
N ARG A 631 -8.09 16.94 22.79
CA ARG A 631 -8.08 15.86 23.78
C ARG A 631 -8.82 16.27 25.06
N GLU A 632 -9.49 15.30 25.66
CA GLU A 632 -10.20 15.43 26.93
C GLU A 632 -9.92 14.20 27.79
N ASP A 633 -9.67 14.40 29.09
CA ASP A 633 -9.60 13.29 30.04
C ASP A 633 -10.97 12.62 30.19
N VAL A 634 -10.97 11.30 30.40
CA VAL A 634 -12.19 10.56 30.74
C VAL A 634 -12.33 10.50 32.27
N PRO A 635 -13.37 11.12 32.86
CA PRO A 635 -13.54 11.13 34.31
C PRO A 635 -13.57 9.71 34.91
N GLY A 636 -12.74 9.49 35.92
CA GLY A 636 -12.65 8.19 36.61
C GLY A 636 -11.87 7.10 35.86
N SER A 637 -11.18 7.42 34.76
CA SER A 637 -10.36 6.46 34.01
C SER A 637 -9.07 7.09 33.49
N PRO A 638 -7.96 7.08 34.27
CA PRO A 638 -6.70 7.71 33.87
C PRO A 638 -6.01 7.03 32.68
N SER A 639 -6.41 5.81 32.32
CA SER A 639 -5.92 5.09 31.14
C SER A 639 -6.71 5.38 29.87
N LEU A 640 -7.80 6.16 29.95
CA LEU A 640 -8.66 6.49 28.83
C LEU A 640 -8.59 7.97 28.52
N GLU A 641 -8.47 8.27 27.23
CA GLU A 641 -8.49 9.62 26.70
C GLU A 641 -9.58 9.71 25.63
N ARG A 642 -10.17 10.90 25.50
CA ARG A 642 -11.18 11.17 24.49
C ARG A 642 -10.62 12.15 23.49
N ILE A 643 -10.62 11.73 22.22
CA ILE A 643 -10.13 12.53 21.10
C ILE A 643 -11.34 12.99 20.29
N THR A 644 -11.47 14.30 20.12
CA THR A 644 -12.45 14.93 19.23
C THR A 644 -11.70 15.50 18.04
N VAL A 645 -12.14 15.13 16.83
CA VAL A 645 -11.59 15.59 15.56
C VAL A 645 -12.68 16.36 14.84
N HIS A 646 -12.39 17.59 14.46
CA HIS A 646 -13.24 18.44 13.64
C HIS A 646 -12.51 18.69 12.32
N ALA A 647 -13.09 18.29 11.20
CA ALA A 647 -12.56 18.57 9.87
C ALA A 647 -13.58 19.37 9.07
N GLU A 648 -13.12 20.42 8.39
CA GLU A 648 -13.99 21.33 7.65
C GLU A 648 -13.36 21.76 6.33
N ILE A 649 -14.16 21.78 5.27
CA ILE A 649 -13.81 22.35 3.96
C ILE A 649 -14.74 23.54 3.73
N ALA A 650 -14.18 24.75 3.66
CA ALA A 650 -14.95 25.98 3.54
C ALA A 650 -14.16 27.10 2.82
N PRO A 651 -14.66 27.72 1.74
CA PRO A 651 -15.94 27.43 1.10
C PRO A 651 -15.89 26.11 0.31
N LEU A 652 -17.01 25.41 0.23
CA LEU A 652 -17.21 24.25 -0.62
C LEU A 652 -18.07 24.63 -1.83
N THR A 653 -17.68 24.18 -3.02
CA THR A 653 -18.56 24.19 -4.20
C THR A 653 -18.97 22.74 -4.51
N PRO A 654 -20.15 22.26 -4.06
CA PRO A 654 -20.56 20.86 -4.18
C PRO A 654 -20.47 20.30 -5.61
N GLU A 655 -20.65 21.14 -6.62
CA GLU A 655 -20.58 20.79 -8.04
C GLU A 655 -19.21 20.22 -8.44
N LYS A 656 -18.12 20.64 -7.78
CA LYS A 656 -16.74 20.17 -8.04
C LYS A 656 -16.56 18.70 -7.64
N TYR A 657 -17.24 18.25 -6.58
CA TYR A 657 -17.01 16.94 -5.95
C TYR A 657 -17.85 15.80 -6.54
N GLY A 658 -18.34 15.98 -7.77
CA GLY A 658 -18.90 14.91 -8.60
C GLY A 658 -20.26 14.38 -8.15
N LYS A 659 -20.53 13.10 -8.45
CA LYS A 659 -21.84 12.46 -8.23
C LYS A 659 -22.16 12.22 -6.75
N TRP A 660 -21.15 12.02 -5.89
CA TRP A 660 -21.35 11.67 -4.48
C TRP A 660 -21.91 12.84 -3.65
N ALA A 661 -21.37 14.04 -3.82
CA ALA A 661 -21.90 15.26 -3.18
C ALA A 661 -23.33 15.59 -3.61
N LYS A 662 -23.75 15.13 -4.81
CA LYS A 662 -25.11 15.28 -5.35
C LYS A 662 -26.09 14.21 -4.86
N GLN A 663 -25.60 13.12 -4.27
CA GLN A 663 -26.43 12.02 -3.76
C GLN A 663 -26.83 12.21 -2.29
N LEU A 664 -26.25 13.20 -1.61
CA LEU A 664 -26.53 13.53 -0.22
C LEU A 664 -27.68 14.54 -0.15
N GLY A 665 -28.59 14.32 0.81
CA GLY A 665 -29.69 15.23 1.11
C GLY A 665 -29.27 16.39 2.02
N PRO A 666 -30.13 17.41 2.20
CA PRO A 666 -29.83 18.52 3.09
C PRO A 666 -29.65 18.05 4.55
N PRO A 667 -28.85 18.75 5.37
CA PRO A 667 -28.73 18.46 6.79
C PRO A 667 -30.09 18.45 7.48
N THR A 668 -30.30 17.50 8.39
CA THR A 668 -31.58 17.32 9.08
C THR A 668 -31.36 17.04 10.55
N LYS A 669 -32.25 17.57 11.41
CA LYS A 669 -32.28 17.29 12.85
C LYS A 669 -32.94 15.96 13.18
N VAL A 670 -33.63 15.35 12.22
CA VAL A 670 -34.17 14.00 12.40
C VAL A 670 -33.01 13.02 12.44
N ALA A 671 -32.95 12.24 13.50
CA ALA A 671 -32.08 11.08 13.62
C ALA A 671 -32.93 9.84 13.89
N ILE A 672 -32.53 8.72 13.28
CA ILE A 672 -33.12 7.43 13.58
C ILE A 672 -32.43 6.88 14.83
N ARG A 673 -33.21 6.69 15.89
CA ARG A 673 -32.78 6.00 17.10
C ARG A 673 -32.57 4.53 16.77
N SER A 674 -31.35 4.05 16.97
CA SER A 674 -30.96 2.66 16.85
C SER A 674 -31.30 1.86 18.11
N ALA A 675 -31.29 0.54 17.98
CA ALA A 675 -31.47 -0.34 19.12
C ALA A 675 -30.22 -0.33 20.03
N PRO A 676 -30.36 -0.51 21.35
CA PRO A 676 -29.24 -0.45 22.29
C PRO A 676 -28.15 -1.50 22.06
N ASP A 677 -28.52 -2.63 21.46
CA ASP A 677 -27.67 -3.78 21.12
C ASP A 677 -26.99 -3.64 19.74
N ASP A 678 -27.20 -2.52 19.04
CA ASP A 678 -26.46 -2.23 17.82
C ASP A 678 -25.03 -1.78 18.18
N ILE A 679 -24.02 -2.52 17.70
CA ILE A 679 -22.61 -2.18 17.91
C ILE A 679 -22.08 -1.24 16.84
N VAL A 680 -22.55 -1.37 15.60
CA VAL A 680 -22.26 -0.42 14.51
C VAL A 680 -23.57 0.13 13.97
N THR A 681 -23.67 1.45 13.86
CA THR A 681 -24.82 2.11 13.25
C THR A 681 -24.36 3.20 12.31
N LEU A 682 -24.95 3.27 11.12
CA LEU A 682 -24.72 4.34 10.15
C LEU A 682 -26.06 4.80 9.60
N GLN A 683 -26.27 6.11 9.52
CA GLN A 683 -27.46 6.69 8.91
C GLN A 683 -27.08 7.88 8.03
N ALA A 684 -27.70 8.00 6.88
CA ALA A 684 -27.45 9.04 5.90
C ALA A 684 -28.78 9.57 5.35
N HIS A 685 -28.91 10.88 5.29
CA HIS A 685 -29.96 11.54 4.53
C HIS A 685 -29.49 11.66 3.08
N VAL A 686 -30.16 10.95 2.18
CA VAL A 686 -29.76 10.83 0.77
C VAL A 686 -30.84 11.41 -0.14
N ALA A 687 -30.42 12.03 -1.23
CA ALA A 687 -31.29 12.56 -2.25
C ALA A 687 -30.68 12.26 -3.62
N SER A 688 -31.39 11.54 -4.49
CA SER A 688 -30.92 11.31 -5.86
C SER A 688 -32.09 11.09 -6.80
N GLU A 689 -31.90 11.36 -8.09
CA GLU A 689 -32.94 11.10 -9.11
C GLU A 689 -33.37 9.62 -9.12
N GLN A 690 -32.46 8.70 -8.80
CA GLN A 690 -32.75 7.26 -8.68
C GLN A 690 -33.53 6.91 -7.41
N LEU A 691 -33.22 7.54 -6.27
CA LEU A 691 -33.83 7.21 -4.97
C LEU A 691 -35.12 7.99 -4.71
N GLY A 692 -35.38 9.07 -5.45
CA GLY A 692 -36.55 9.94 -5.26
C GLY A 692 -36.29 11.08 -4.26
N PRO A 693 -37.32 11.59 -3.57
CA PRO A 693 -37.16 12.71 -2.65
C PRO A 693 -36.24 12.34 -1.46
N PRO A 694 -35.67 13.35 -0.77
CA PRO A 694 -34.74 13.13 0.33
C PRO A 694 -35.29 12.13 1.36
N THR A 695 -34.51 11.08 1.63
CA THR A 695 -34.90 9.94 2.47
C THR A 695 -33.74 9.57 3.39
N HIS A 696 -34.04 9.21 4.63
CA HIS A 696 -33.07 8.61 5.55
C HIS A 696 -32.86 7.15 5.19
N LEU A 697 -31.63 6.77 4.86
CA LEU A 697 -31.18 5.38 4.86
C LEU A 697 -30.39 5.14 6.15
N PHE A 698 -30.61 3.99 6.78
CA PHE A 698 -29.88 3.63 8.00
C PHE A 698 -29.58 2.14 8.04
N VAL A 699 -28.45 1.77 8.62
CA VAL A 699 -28.01 0.40 8.83
C VAL A 699 -27.56 0.23 10.27
N GLY A 700 -27.92 -0.92 10.86
CA GLY A 700 -27.45 -1.35 12.17
C GLY A 700 -26.90 -2.76 12.08
N ILE A 701 -25.76 -2.99 12.75
CA ILE A 701 -25.16 -4.31 12.95
C ILE A 701 -25.25 -4.60 14.45
N LYS A 702 -25.80 -5.75 14.80
CA LYS A 702 -25.94 -6.23 16.17
C LYS A 702 -24.63 -6.75 16.72
N ASP A 703 -24.48 -6.68 18.04
CA ASP A 703 -23.44 -7.40 18.75
C ASP A 703 -23.80 -8.90 18.88
N ASN A 704 -23.61 -9.68 17.81
CA ASN A 704 -23.89 -11.13 17.76
C ASN A 704 -23.04 -11.84 16.69
N PHE A 705 -22.83 -13.15 16.84
CA PHE A 705 -21.95 -13.98 15.99
C PHE A 705 -22.19 -13.81 14.48
N PRO A 706 -21.24 -13.20 13.74
CA PRO A 706 -21.30 -13.10 12.29
C PRO A 706 -20.78 -14.39 11.63
N PRO A 707 -21.04 -14.61 10.33
CA PRO A 707 -20.53 -15.77 9.58
C PRO A 707 -19.00 -15.79 9.46
N GLU A 708 -18.51 -16.95 9.03
CA GLU A 708 -17.11 -17.13 8.68
C GLU A 708 -16.75 -16.37 7.37
N PRO A 709 -15.50 -15.95 7.19
CA PRO A 709 -15.09 -15.02 6.12
C PRO A 709 -15.03 -15.67 4.74
N GLU A 710 -14.80 -16.98 4.70
CA GLU A 710 -14.78 -17.79 3.47
C GLU A 710 -16.14 -17.77 2.76
N ASP A 711 -17.20 -17.41 3.49
CA ASP A 711 -18.53 -17.19 2.94
C ASP A 711 -18.63 -15.89 2.12
N PHE A 712 -17.61 -15.04 1.97
CA PHE A 712 -17.71 -13.77 1.21
C PHE A 712 -17.13 -13.82 -0.21
N ASP A 713 -16.64 -14.97 -0.68
CA ASP A 713 -16.02 -15.09 -2.01
C ASP A 713 -17.01 -15.44 -3.14
N GLY A 714 -17.16 -14.52 -4.10
CA GLY A 714 -18.08 -14.67 -5.22
C GLY A 714 -19.52 -14.22 -4.92
N LEU A 715 -20.28 -13.86 -5.95
CA LEU A 715 -21.57 -13.17 -5.83
C LEU A 715 -22.64 -13.93 -5.00
N LEU A 716 -22.63 -15.27 -5.02
CA LEU A 716 -23.59 -16.10 -4.27
C LEU A 716 -23.20 -16.29 -2.79
N ASN A 717 -21.91 -16.30 -2.48
CA ASN A 717 -21.42 -16.40 -1.11
C ASN A 717 -21.54 -15.04 -0.43
N ILE A 718 -21.19 -13.91 -1.08
CA ILE A 718 -21.53 -12.55 -0.63
C ILE A 718 -23.01 -12.47 -0.20
N TYR A 719 -23.91 -13.07 -0.98
CA TYR A 719 -25.32 -13.14 -0.66
C TYR A 719 -25.63 -13.99 0.61
N ARG A 720 -24.98 -15.14 0.80
CA ARG A 720 -25.11 -15.96 2.02
C ARG A 720 -24.52 -15.29 3.25
N SER A 721 -23.38 -14.64 3.11
CA SER A 721 -22.72 -13.87 4.17
C SER A 721 -23.51 -12.66 4.64
N LEU A 722 -24.07 -11.89 3.70
CA LEU A 722 -25.00 -10.82 4.04
C LEU A 722 -26.25 -11.36 4.77
N LYS A 723 -26.61 -12.63 4.52
CA LYS A 723 -27.74 -13.30 5.19
C LYS A 723 -27.44 -13.66 6.66
N SER A 724 -26.20 -13.98 6.96
CA SER A 724 -25.76 -14.42 8.29
C SER A 724 -25.27 -13.28 9.18
N LEU A 725 -24.87 -12.13 8.61
CA LEU A 725 -24.64 -10.92 9.40
C LEU A 725 -25.93 -10.51 10.13
N PRO A 726 -25.94 -10.43 11.48
CA PRO A 726 -27.11 -10.00 12.24
C PRO A 726 -27.25 -8.49 12.14
N GLY A 727 -27.74 -8.02 10.99
CA GLY A 727 -27.90 -6.60 10.69
C GLY A 727 -29.22 -6.30 9.99
N TYR A 728 -29.52 -5.02 9.89
CA TYR A 728 -30.71 -4.54 9.21
C TYR A 728 -30.41 -3.27 8.40
N LEU A 729 -31.11 -3.10 7.28
CA LEU A 729 -31.09 -1.91 6.43
C LEU A 729 -32.48 -1.29 6.40
N GLY A 730 -32.61 -0.04 6.78
CA GLY A 730 -33.87 0.67 6.84
C GLY A 730 -33.91 1.97 6.04
N ALA A 731 -35.13 2.40 5.73
CA ALA A 731 -35.45 3.67 5.10
C ALA A 731 -36.65 4.36 5.78
N TRP A 732 -36.62 5.70 5.85
CA TRP A 732 -37.70 6.55 6.37
C TRP A 732 -37.69 7.93 5.70
N PRO A 733 -38.83 8.60 5.44
CA PRO A 733 -40.22 8.17 5.63
C PRO A 733 -40.80 7.48 4.39
N GLN A 734 -39.93 7.09 3.43
CA GLN A 734 -40.33 6.53 2.14
C GLN A 734 -40.06 5.02 2.09
N PRO A 735 -41.06 4.17 2.38
CA PRO A 735 -40.87 2.72 2.36
C PRO A 735 -40.38 2.15 1.03
N GLY A 736 -40.78 2.78 -0.09
CA GLY A 736 -40.42 2.38 -1.44
C GLY A 736 -39.01 2.80 -1.88
N ALA A 737 -38.26 3.55 -1.06
CA ALA A 737 -36.89 3.95 -1.41
C ALA A 737 -35.96 2.72 -1.56
N LEU A 738 -36.13 1.71 -0.70
CA LEU A 738 -35.35 0.48 -0.76
C LEU A 738 -35.66 -0.37 -2.01
N ASP A 739 -36.84 -0.21 -2.61
CA ASP A 739 -37.22 -0.89 -3.86
C ASP A 739 -36.51 -0.34 -5.10
N ARG A 740 -35.95 0.87 -4.99
CA ARG A 740 -35.21 1.55 -6.08
C ARG A 740 -33.72 1.22 -6.06
N LEU A 741 -33.22 0.62 -4.98
CA LEU A 741 -31.88 0.08 -4.93
C LEU A 741 -31.78 -1.15 -5.85
N PRO A 742 -30.62 -1.42 -6.48
CA PRO A 742 -30.43 -2.55 -7.41
C PRO A 742 -30.35 -3.91 -6.67
N LEU A 743 -31.23 -4.14 -5.69
CA LEU A 743 -31.27 -5.32 -4.83
C LEU A 743 -32.22 -6.41 -5.35
N GLY A 744 -33.02 -6.14 -6.39
CA GLY A 744 -33.89 -7.15 -7.03
C GLY A 744 -35.00 -7.71 -6.13
N LEU A 745 -35.53 -6.90 -5.21
CA LEU A 745 -36.31 -7.35 -4.04
C LEU A 745 -37.66 -8.03 -4.36
N GLY A 746 -38.23 -7.80 -5.56
CA GLY A 746 -39.50 -8.40 -5.99
C GLY A 746 -40.71 -8.07 -5.10
N ARG A 747 -41.88 -8.65 -5.40
CA ARG A 747 -43.05 -8.57 -4.52
C ARG A 747 -43.05 -9.75 -3.56
N GLY A 748 -42.82 -9.49 -2.27
CA GLY A 748 -42.78 -10.51 -1.23
C GLY A 748 -44.14 -11.10 -0.86
N ARG A 749 -44.12 -12.22 -0.14
CA ARG A 749 -45.32 -12.83 0.46
C ARG A 749 -45.53 -12.29 1.88
N PRO A 750 -46.73 -11.85 2.26
CA PRO A 750 -47.01 -11.45 3.65
C PRO A 750 -46.77 -12.63 4.60
N VAL A 751 -46.06 -12.37 5.71
CA VAL A 751 -45.78 -13.36 6.76
C VAL A 751 -46.24 -12.91 8.15
N GLY A 752 -46.71 -11.67 8.29
CA GLY A 752 -47.29 -11.12 9.52
C GLY A 752 -47.77 -9.66 9.32
N PRO A 753 -48.30 -9.01 10.37
CA PRO A 753 -48.69 -7.60 10.31
C PRO A 753 -47.51 -6.71 9.91
N GLY A 754 -47.62 -6.01 8.78
CA GLY A 754 -46.54 -5.16 8.25
C GLY A 754 -45.29 -5.92 7.79
N MET A 755 -45.24 -7.25 7.90
CA MET A 755 -44.08 -8.08 7.58
C MET A 755 -44.30 -8.89 6.31
N SER A 756 -43.31 -8.89 5.42
CA SER A 756 -43.30 -9.67 4.19
C SER A 756 -41.97 -10.36 3.98
N ARG A 757 -41.98 -11.55 3.39
CA ARG A 757 -40.80 -12.31 3.00
C ARG A 757 -40.58 -12.18 1.50
N LEU A 758 -39.46 -11.58 1.14
CA LEU A 758 -39.04 -11.27 -0.23
C LEU A 758 -38.31 -12.45 -0.89
N LEU A 759 -37.98 -12.30 -2.18
CA LEU A 759 -37.17 -13.28 -2.90
C LEU A 759 -35.81 -13.46 -2.21
N GLY A 760 -35.38 -14.72 -2.08
CA GLY A 760 -34.12 -15.09 -1.44
C GLY A 760 -34.14 -15.14 0.09
N GLY A 761 -35.30 -14.87 0.72
CA GLY A 761 -35.50 -15.07 2.16
C GLY A 761 -35.23 -13.84 3.03
N LEU A 762 -35.07 -12.66 2.41
CA LEU A 762 -35.03 -11.38 3.10
C LEU A 762 -36.41 -11.04 3.67
N TYR A 763 -36.49 -10.69 4.94
CA TYR A 763 -37.68 -10.16 5.58
C TYR A 763 -37.73 -8.64 5.44
N ARG A 764 -38.93 -8.11 5.25
CA ARG A 764 -39.23 -6.69 5.19
C ARG A 764 -40.35 -6.35 6.14
N TYR A 765 -40.10 -5.42 7.05
CA TYR A 765 -41.14 -4.67 7.74
C TYR A 765 -41.50 -3.40 6.97
N THR A 766 -42.78 -3.04 6.93
CA THR A 766 -43.28 -1.77 6.41
C THR A 766 -44.40 -1.25 7.31
N GLY A 767 -44.17 -0.10 7.95
CA GLY A 767 -45.13 0.51 8.87
C GLY A 767 -44.59 1.78 9.52
N GLY A 768 -45.47 2.73 9.88
CA GLY A 768 -45.06 3.97 10.56
C GLY A 768 -44.11 4.87 9.75
N GLY A 769 -44.13 4.77 8.40
CA GLY A 769 -43.19 5.46 7.52
C GLY A 769 -41.84 4.73 7.34
N PHE A 770 -41.58 3.68 8.10
CA PHE A 770 -40.38 2.85 7.99
C PHE A 770 -40.54 1.73 6.97
N SER A 771 -39.44 1.41 6.29
CA SER A 771 -39.22 0.12 5.62
C SER A 771 -37.90 -0.42 6.12
N VAL A 772 -37.89 -1.62 6.71
CA VAL A 772 -36.69 -2.22 7.32
C VAL A 772 -36.51 -3.63 6.80
N LEU A 773 -35.32 -3.91 6.30
CA LEU A 773 -34.90 -5.17 5.70
C LEU A 773 -33.92 -5.87 6.62
N SER A 774 -34.11 -7.16 6.85
CA SER A 774 -33.09 -8.04 7.43
C SER A 774 -33.28 -9.45 6.89
N PHE A 775 -32.21 -10.22 6.85
CA PHE A 775 -32.29 -11.62 6.50
C PHE A 775 -32.75 -12.50 7.68
N GLN A 776 -32.82 -11.94 8.88
CA GLN A 776 -33.22 -12.61 10.12
C GLN A 776 -34.49 -11.94 10.66
N ASP A 777 -35.55 -12.72 10.88
CA ASP A 777 -36.81 -12.15 11.37
C ASP A 777 -36.70 -11.73 12.85
N GLU A 778 -35.83 -12.40 13.61
CA GLU A 778 -35.56 -12.13 15.01
C GLU A 778 -34.88 -10.77 15.17
N VAL A 779 -33.93 -10.44 14.29
CA VAL A 779 -33.25 -9.13 14.26
C VAL A 779 -34.24 -8.01 13.98
N LEU A 780 -35.17 -8.18 13.03
CA LEU A 780 -36.22 -7.18 12.81
C LEU A 780 -37.11 -7.05 14.04
N THR A 781 -37.58 -8.17 14.58
CA THR A 781 -38.52 -8.18 15.70
C THR A 781 -37.92 -7.55 16.96
N SER A 782 -36.63 -7.76 17.24
CA SER A 782 -35.92 -7.15 18.37
C SER A 782 -35.60 -5.67 18.16
N THR A 783 -35.38 -5.24 16.91
CA THR A 783 -34.96 -3.87 16.59
C THR A 783 -36.14 -2.91 16.49
N LEU A 784 -37.25 -3.33 15.89
CA LEU A 784 -38.40 -2.48 15.59
C LEU A 784 -38.96 -1.67 16.78
N PRO A 785 -39.01 -2.19 18.03
CA PRO A 785 -39.49 -1.42 19.18
C PRO A 785 -38.65 -0.17 19.52
N PHE A 786 -37.39 -0.12 19.08
CA PHE A 786 -36.46 0.96 19.38
C PHE A 786 -36.33 1.98 18.24
N LEU A 787 -36.75 1.62 17.02
CA LEU A 787 -36.65 2.51 15.86
C LEU A 787 -37.63 3.66 15.98
N GLU A 788 -37.07 4.85 16.14
CA GLU A 788 -37.82 6.09 16.27
C GLU A 788 -37.14 7.18 15.44
N ALA A 789 -37.91 7.93 14.65
CA ALA A 789 -37.43 9.14 14.00
C ALA A 789 -37.66 10.30 14.98
N SER A 790 -36.59 10.74 15.65
CA SER A 790 -36.63 11.77 16.68
C SER A 790 -35.77 12.97 16.31
N ASP A 791 -36.20 14.17 16.71
CA ASP A 791 -35.37 15.36 16.58
C ASP A 791 -34.21 15.36 17.59
N VAL A 792 -33.00 15.60 17.10
CA VAL A 792 -31.80 15.82 17.91
C VAL A 792 -31.36 17.29 17.84
N SER A 793 -30.48 17.69 18.75
CA SER A 793 -29.99 19.07 18.85
C SER A 793 -29.26 19.53 17.59
N GLU A 794 -28.46 18.65 16.98
CA GLU A 794 -27.55 18.95 15.88
C GLU A 794 -28.05 18.37 14.56
N ALA A 795 -28.14 19.22 13.53
CA ALA A 795 -28.45 18.79 12.18
C ALA A 795 -27.21 18.14 11.54
N ALA A 796 -27.40 17.00 10.89
CA ALA A 796 -26.35 16.33 10.14
C ALA A 796 -26.92 15.62 8.92
N THR A 797 -26.06 15.42 7.93
CA THR A 797 -26.37 14.67 6.71
C THR A 797 -26.10 13.19 6.92
N VAL A 798 -24.97 12.83 7.56
CA VAL A 798 -24.62 11.46 7.93
C VAL A 798 -24.27 11.40 9.41
N ARG A 799 -24.63 10.30 10.07
CA ARG A 799 -24.25 9.99 11.45
C ARG A 799 -23.80 8.55 11.54
N GLY A 800 -22.70 8.30 12.23
CA GLY A 800 -22.19 6.97 12.50
C GLY A 800 -21.82 6.79 13.96
N ARG A 801 -21.92 5.56 14.45
CA ARG A 801 -21.47 5.14 15.78
C ARG A 801 -20.91 3.73 15.70
N ILE A 802 -19.80 3.52 16.41
CA ILE A 802 -19.16 2.23 16.61
C ILE A 802 -18.96 2.08 18.13
N GLY A 803 -19.50 1.02 18.72
CA GLY A 803 -19.28 0.66 20.12
C GLY A 803 -17.85 0.19 20.39
N SER A 804 -17.53 -0.07 21.66
CA SER A 804 -16.30 -0.79 21.98
C SER A 804 -16.41 -2.22 21.45
N LEU A 805 -15.47 -2.61 20.59
CA LEU A 805 -15.36 -3.99 20.13
C LEU A 805 -14.73 -4.89 21.21
N LEU A 806 -13.89 -4.31 22.07
CA LEU A 806 -13.37 -4.97 23.26
C LEU A 806 -14.52 -5.17 24.27
N GLY A 807 -14.71 -6.40 24.73
CA GLY A 807 -15.77 -6.89 25.59
C GLY A 807 -17.09 -7.21 24.88
N SER A 808 -17.12 -7.16 23.54
CA SER A 808 -18.33 -7.41 22.74
C SER A 808 -18.44 -8.86 22.26
N GLN A 809 -19.62 -9.30 21.83
CA GLN A 809 -19.79 -10.62 21.20
C GLN A 809 -19.10 -10.70 19.82
N LEU A 810 -18.79 -9.56 19.21
CA LEU A 810 -17.98 -9.48 17.99
C LEU A 810 -16.47 -9.51 18.24
N GLU A 811 -16.01 -9.44 19.50
CA GLU A 811 -14.58 -9.33 19.82
C GLU A 811 -13.77 -10.45 19.16
N ASP A 812 -14.14 -11.71 19.42
CA ASP A 812 -13.43 -12.88 18.93
C ASP A 812 -13.43 -12.95 17.40
N TRP A 813 -14.56 -12.61 16.77
CA TRP A 813 -14.64 -12.60 15.31
C TRP A 813 -13.74 -11.52 14.70
N VAL A 814 -13.82 -10.27 15.19
CA VAL A 814 -12.97 -9.17 14.72
C VAL A 814 -11.51 -9.50 14.96
N ASN A 815 -11.19 -10.06 16.12
CA ASN A 815 -9.85 -10.48 16.47
C ASN A 815 -9.33 -11.55 15.52
N ASN A 816 -10.14 -12.57 15.21
CA ASN A 816 -9.81 -13.59 14.23
C ASN A 816 -9.61 -12.99 12.82
N GLN A 817 -10.47 -12.08 12.36
CA GLN A 817 -10.31 -11.45 11.04
C GLN A 817 -9.00 -10.67 10.91
N LEU A 818 -8.69 -9.89 11.95
CA LEU A 818 -7.46 -9.12 11.99
C LEU A 818 -6.23 -10.03 12.16
N TYR A 819 -6.37 -11.14 12.90
CA TYR A 819 -5.35 -12.20 12.99
C TYR A 819 -5.08 -12.83 11.63
N GLN A 820 -6.10 -13.29 10.90
CA GLN A 820 -5.93 -13.92 9.58
C GLN A 820 -5.21 -12.98 8.59
N ARG A 821 -5.61 -11.71 8.58
CA ARG A 821 -4.94 -10.69 7.77
C ARG A 821 -3.47 -10.51 8.18
N ALA A 822 -3.20 -10.43 9.47
CA ALA A 822 -1.84 -10.31 10.00
C ALA A 822 -1.01 -11.59 9.75
N ALA A 823 -1.60 -12.77 9.82
CA ALA A 823 -0.94 -14.05 9.53
C ALA A 823 -0.54 -14.12 8.05
N ARG A 824 -1.44 -13.81 7.12
CA ARG A 824 -1.14 -13.74 5.67
C ARG A 824 -0.02 -12.73 5.37
N SER A 825 -0.11 -11.54 5.94
CA SER A 825 0.91 -10.50 5.81
C SER A 825 2.26 -10.93 6.41
N SER A 826 2.26 -11.65 7.53
CA SER A 826 3.45 -12.22 8.15
C SER A 826 4.09 -13.29 7.28
N VAL A 827 3.30 -14.18 6.66
CA VAL A 827 3.82 -15.21 5.75
C VAL A 827 4.44 -14.55 4.52
N ALA A 828 3.76 -13.56 3.93
CA ALA A 828 4.30 -12.79 2.80
C ALA A 828 5.65 -12.15 3.12
N GLY A 829 5.84 -11.59 4.32
CA GLY A 829 7.14 -11.05 4.74
C GLY A 829 8.25 -12.10 4.84
N ALA A 830 7.94 -13.30 5.33
CA ALA A 830 8.89 -14.41 5.36
C ALA A 830 9.22 -14.95 3.95
N GLU A 831 8.22 -15.01 3.06
CA GLU A 831 8.41 -15.35 1.65
C GLU A 831 9.30 -14.33 0.94
N PHE A 832 9.15 -13.04 1.24
CA PHE A 832 10.01 -12.00 0.71
C PHE A 832 11.48 -12.18 1.13
N LEU A 833 11.75 -12.48 2.40
CA LEU A 833 13.11 -12.80 2.88
C LEU A 833 13.63 -14.11 2.25
N THR A 834 12.75 -15.08 2.03
CA THR A 834 13.08 -16.31 1.32
C THR A 834 13.47 -16.01 -0.13
N LEU A 835 12.82 -15.05 -0.78
CA LEU A 835 13.17 -14.61 -2.12
C LEU A 835 14.56 -13.94 -2.13
N MET A 836 14.87 -13.09 -1.16
CA MET A 836 16.21 -12.49 -1.03
C MET A 836 17.30 -13.55 -0.85
N THR A 837 17.07 -14.55 0.00
CA THR A 837 18.06 -15.60 0.28
C THR A 837 18.17 -16.67 -0.81
N ARG A 838 17.06 -17.05 -1.47
CA ARG A 838 17.04 -18.14 -2.46
C ARG A 838 17.22 -17.68 -3.90
N GLN A 839 16.72 -16.50 -4.28
CA GLN A 839 16.82 -15.99 -5.65
C GLN A 839 18.02 -15.07 -5.85
N LEU A 840 18.41 -14.33 -4.81
CA LEU A 840 19.51 -13.36 -4.85
C LEU A 840 20.71 -13.76 -3.98
N ASP A 841 20.73 -14.98 -3.45
CA ASP A 841 21.81 -15.55 -2.63
C ASP A 841 22.30 -14.61 -1.50
N VAL A 842 21.38 -13.82 -0.93
CA VAL A 842 21.71 -12.90 0.16
C VAL A 842 21.95 -13.71 1.43
N PRO A 843 23.08 -13.52 2.13
CA PRO A 843 23.31 -14.18 3.41
C PRO A 843 22.20 -13.82 4.42
N PRO A 844 21.64 -14.79 5.17
CA PRO A 844 20.53 -14.52 6.07
C PRO A 844 20.80 -13.38 7.08
N GLU A 845 22.02 -13.25 7.56
CA GLU A 845 22.47 -12.19 8.47
C GLU A 845 22.43 -10.78 7.85
N GLU A 846 22.53 -10.67 6.52
CA GLU A 846 22.46 -9.40 5.79
C GLU A 846 21.05 -9.09 5.26
N ALA A 847 20.13 -10.06 5.26
CA ALA A 847 18.85 -9.98 4.57
C ALA A 847 18.06 -8.71 4.93
N PHE A 848 17.89 -8.39 6.22
CA PHE A 848 17.16 -7.19 6.64
C PHE A 848 17.84 -5.88 6.19
N GLN A 849 19.18 -5.83 6.20
CA GLN A 849 19.91 -4.67 5.73
C GLN A 849 19.70 -4.48 4.22
N ARG A 850 19.77 -5.55 3.44
CA ARG A 850 19.55 -5.51 1.99
C ARG A 850 18.10 -5.16 1.66
N VAL A 851 17.13 -5.70 2.40
CA VAL A 851 15.72 -5.31 2.27
C VAL A 851 15.52 -3.82 2.52
N ARG A 852 16.13 -3.26 3.58
CA ARG A 852 16.06 -1.81 3.85
C ARG A 852 16.68 -0.99 2.72
N GLN A 853 17.78 -1.44 2.13
CA GLN A 853 18.41 -0.77 0.97
C GLN A 853 17.52 -0.79 -0.28
N VAL A 854 16.83 -1.91 -0.53
CA VAL A 854 15.94 -2.07 -1.68
C VAL A 854 14.64 -1.31 -1.48
N LEU A 855 13.90 -1.57 -0.40
CA LEU A 855 12.54 -1.02 -0.21
C LEU A 855 12.53 0.38 0.40
N ASP A 856 13.61 0.81 1.06
CA ASP A 856 13.64 2.00 1.95
C ASP A 856 12.62 1.95 3.09
N ALA A 857 12.25 0.73 3.48
CA ALA A 857 11.33 0.43 4.57
C ALA A 857 11.87 -0.74 5.41
N ASP A 858 11.50 -0.77 6.68
CA ASP A 858 11.79 -1.91 7.55
C ASP A 858 10.73 -3.00 7.35
N LEU A 859 11.16 -4.24 7.13
CA LEU A 859 10.27 -5.39 7.14
C LEU A 859 9.95 -5.80 8.57
N GLN A 860 8.69 -6.08 8.87
CA GLN A 860 8.22 -6.53 10.18
C GLN A 860 7.22 -7.67 10.07
N CYS A 861 7.09 -8.44 11.15
CA CYS A 861 6.01 -9.40 11.30
C CYS A 861 4.77 -8.68 11.82
N SER A 862 3.68 -8.72 11.04
CA SER A 862 2.40 -8.10 11.39
C SER A 862 1.67 -8.80 12.55
N LEU A 863 2.07 -10.02 12.92
CA LEU A 863 1.66 -10.70 14.16
C LEU A 863 2.47 -10.24 15.40
N GLY A 864 3.46 -9.35 15.25
CA GLY A 864 4.27 -8.84 16.35
C GLY A 864 5.49 -9.70 16.73
N GLY A 865 5.82 -10.73 15.94
CA GLY A 865 7.02 -11.54 16.11
C GLY A 865 8.28 -10.95 15.48
N GLN A 866 9.37 -11.71 15.52
CA GLN A 866 10.60 -11.42 14.78
C GLN A 866 10.83 -12.52 13.75
N TYR A 867 11.26 -12.17 12.52
CA TYR A 867 11.64 -13.19 11.54
C TYR A 867 13.01 -13.76 11.87
N GLN A 868 13.13 -15.08 11.75
CA GLN A 868 14.35 -15.84 12.00
C GLN A 868 14.57 -16.81 10.85
N TYR A 869 15.82 -16.97 10.46
CA TYR A 869 16.19 -17.95 9.44
C TYR A 869 16.44 -19.31 10.11
N ASN A 870 15.71 -20.32 9.65
CA ASN A 870 15.89 -21.70 10.06
C ASN A 870 16.88 -22.39 9.10
N PRO A 871 18.10 -22.73 9.54
CA PRO A 871 19.12 -23.32 8.66
C PRO A 871 18.82 -24.79 8.30
N GLN A 872 17.90 -25.47 8.99
CA GLN A 872 17.54 -26.85 8.67
C GLN A 872 16.54 -26.93 7.53
N THR A 873 15.56 -26.03 7.52
CA THR A 873 14.52 -25.95 6.48
C THR A 873 14.89 -24.96 5.37
N HIS A 874 15.94 -24.15 5.58
CA HIS A 874 16.33 -23.05 4.69
C HIS A 874 15.18 -22.07 4.42
N ARG A 875 14.38 -21.76 5.45
CA ARG A 875 13.21 -20.87 5.38
C ARG A 875 13.27 -19.81 6.46
N TRP A 876 12.56 -18.72 6.21
CA TRP A 876 12.28 -17.71 7.22
C TRP A 876 10.98 -18.04 7.93
N GLU A 877 10.99 -17.93 9.24
CA GLU A 877 9.85 -18.20 10.12
C GLU A 877 9.70 -17.02 11.08
N SER A 878 8.50 -16.82 11.65
CA SER A 878 8.31 -15.83 12.71
C SER A 878 8.23 -16.47 14.09
N THR A 879 8.84 -15.83 15.09
CA THR A 879 8.68 -16.23 16.49
C THR A 879 7.22 -16.21 16.98
N ALA A 880 6.33 -15.51 16.28
CA ALA A 880 4.90 -15.48 16.61
C ALA A 880 4.13 -16.73 16.15
N TRP A 881 4.71 -17.54 15.27
CA TRP A 881 4.02 -18.70 14.68
C TRP A 881 4.07 -19.94 15.58
N ASN A 882 5.06 -20.04 16.47
CA ASN A 882 5.33 -21.24 17.27
C ASN A 882 5.46 -22.53 16.42
N GLY A 883 5.95 -22.38 15.19
CA GLY A 883 6.06 -23.43 14.18
C GLY A 883 6.46 -22.84 12.82
N PRO A 884 6.49 -23.67 11.75
CA PRO A 884 6.90 -23.24 10.41
C PRO A 884 5.86 -22.33 9.73
N GLU A 885 4.62 -22.32 10.22
CA GLU A 885 3.50 -21.53 9.70
C GLU A 885 2.67 -21.00 10.88
N PRO A 886 1.98 -19.86 10.71
CA PRO A 886 1.06 -19.36 11.73
C PRO A 886 -0.08 -20.37 11.97
N ALA A 887 -0.60 -20.40 13.19
CA ALA A 887 -1.76 -21.22 13.50
C ALA A 887 -2.98 -20.79 12.66
N GLU A 888 -3.86 -21.74 12.33
CA GLU A 888 -5.11 -21.44 11.61
C GLU A 888 -6.05 -20.58 12.45
N GLU A 889 -5.98 -20.67 13.78
CA GLU A 889 -6.78 -19.88 14.71
C GLU A 889 -5.87 -18.97 15.57
N PRO A 890 -6.36 -17.80 16.01
CA PRO A 890 -5.60 -16.90 16.87
C PRO A 890 -5.26 -17.57 18.21
N PRO A 891 -4.00 -17.47 18.69
CA PRO A 891 -3.64 -17.88 20.04
C PRO A 891 -4.52 -17.22 21.10
N ILE A 892 -4.74 -17.90 22.24
CA ILE A 892 -5.63 -17.43 23.32
C ILE A 892 -5.23 -16.05 23.86
N ASP A 893 -3.95 -15.72 23.83
CA ASP A 893 -3.38 -14.45 24.30
C ASP A 893 -3.21 -13.40 23.20
N TYR A 894 -3.56 -13.73 21.94
CA TYR A 894 -3.48 -12.79 20.84
C TYR A 894 -4.62 -11.77 20.91
N VAL A 895 -4.25 -10.48 20.89
CA VAL A 895 -5.19 -9.37 20.73
C VAL A 895 -4.70 -8.48 19.60
N SER A 896 -5.58 -8.23 18.64
CA SER A 896 -5.26 -7.41 17.48
C SER A 896 -4.94 -5.96 17.87
N PRO A 897 -4.03 -5.27 17.15
CA PRO A 897 -3.61 -3.91 17.47
C PRO A 897 -4.76 -2.91 17.66
N LEU A 898 -5.84 -3.02 16.87
CA LEU A 898 -7.00 -2.14 16.97
C LEU A 898 -7.71 -2.26 18.34
N LEU A 899 -7.84 -3.49 18.86
CA LEU A 899 -8.52 -3.78 20.12
C LEU A 899 -7.73 -3.28 21.33
N HIS A 900 -6.40 -3.09 21.21
CA HIS A 900 -5.59 -2.54 22.30
C HIS A 900 -5.98 -1.11 22.66
N TRP A 901 -6.34 -0.27 21.70
CA TRP A 901 -6.53 1.16 21.92
C TRP A 901 -7.95 1.65 21.68
N PHE A 902 -8.71 1.10 20.73
CA PHE A 902 -10.02 1.67 20.38
C PHE A 902 -11.10 1.26 21.41
N ARG A 903 -11.87 2.23 21.93
CA ARG A 903 -12.96 2.03 22.91
C ARG A 903 -14.30 2.59 22.42
N GLY A 904 -14.49 2.61 21.10
CA GLY A 904 -15.68 3.12 20.45
C GLY A 904 -15.59 4.60 20.09
N GLY A 905 -16.49 5.01 19.21
CA GLY A 905 -16.57 6.38 18.73
C GLY A 905 -17.85 6.66 17.96
N GLN A 906 -18.05 7.93 17.63
CA GLN A 906 -19.15 8.42 16.82
C GLN A 906 -18.64 9.48 15.86
N PHE A 907 -19.32 9.65 14.74
CA PHE A 907 -19.04 10.76 13.84
C PHE A 907 -20.32 11.31 13.22
N THR A 908 -20.28 12.57 12.82
CA THR A 908 -21.30 13.23 12.03
C THR A 908 -20.64 13.90 10.83
N MET A 909 -21.33 13.90 9.69
CA MET A 909 -20.94 14.69 8.53
C MET A 909 -22.12 15.56 8.12
N THR A 910 -21.86 16.83 7.88
CA THR A 910 -22.86 17.83 7.54
C THR A 910 -22.43 18.59 6.29
N GLN A 911 -23.20 18.43 5.22
CA GLN A 911 -22.98 19.15 3.98
C GLN A 911 -23.89 20.37 3.93
N TYR A 912 -23.33 21.54 4.21
CA TYR A 912 -24.00 22.83 4.02
C TYR A 912 -23.91 23.27 2.55
N ALA A 913 -24.56 24.39 2.22
CA ALA A 913 -24.49 24.96 0.87
C ALA A 913 -23.07 25.43 0.50
N ASP A 914 -22.31 25.87 1.50
CA ASP A 914 -21.03 26.55 1.36
C ASP A 914 -19.88 25.86 2.11
N ARG A 915 -20.11 24.69 2.74
CA ARG A 915 -19.07 23.95 3.46
C ARG A 915 -19.42 22.50 3.74
N LEU A 916 -18.40 21.66 3.92
CA LEU A 916 -18.53 20.29 4.42
C LEU A 916 -17.86 20.19 5.79
N VAL A 917 -18.58 19.70 6.79
CA VAL A 917 -18.07 19.53 8.16
C VAL A 917 -18.14 18.07 8.54
N VAL A 918 -17.08 17.54 9.13
CA VAL A 918 -17.00 16.20 9.72
C VAL A 918 -16.53 16.34 11.16
N ASP A 919 -17.36 15.89 12.10
CA ASP A 919 -17.03 15.85 13.52
C ASP A 919 -16.95 14.39 13.97
N GLY A 920 -15.83 13.98 14.54
CA GLY A 920 -15.58 12.66 15.08
C GLY A 920 -15.23 12.74 16.56
N ARG A 921 -15.74 11.82 17.36
CA ARG A 921 -15.39 11.67 18.77
C ARG A 921 -15.11 10.21 19.08
N MET A 922 -13.90 9.91 19.53
CA MET A 922 -13.49 8.55 19.88
C MET A 922 -12.91 8.49 21.27
N THR A 923 -13.12 7.36 21.94
CA THR A 923 -12.45 7.05 23.20
C THR A 923 -11.31 6.09 22.90
N VAL A 924 -10.12 6.41 23.39
CA VAL A 924 -8.91 5.61 23.18
C VAL A 924 -8.28 5.23 24.52
N ALA A 925 -7.74 4.02 24.60
CA ALA A 925 -6.89 3.61 25.70
C ALA A 925 -5.44 4.00 25.39
N ARG A 926 -4.77 4.62 26.36
CA ARG A 926 -3.35 4.96 26.29
C ARG A 926 -2.54 3.84 26.92
N LYS A 927 -1.38 3.52 26.34
CA LYS A 927 -0.40 2.68 27.06
C LYS A 927 0.07 3.52 28.24
N THR A 928 -0.21 3.10 29.47
CA THR A 928 0.11 3.83 30.72
C THR A 928 1.45 4.54 30.58
N ALA A 929 1.43 5.87 30.74
CA ALA A 929 2.61 6.71 30.69
C ALA A 929 3.72 6.08 31.54
N ARG A 930 4.93 5.96 30.98
CA ARG A 930 6.12 5.68 31.78
C ARG A 930 6.12 6.68 32.94
N PRO A 931 6.27 6.26 34.20
CA PRO A 931 6.30 7.19 35.32
C PRO A 931 7.39 8.23 35.08
N GLU A 932 7.05 9.49 35.38
CA GLU A 932 7.86 10.70 35.21
C GLU A 932 9.29 10.61 35.74
#